data_AF-A0A284RWB3-F1
#
_entry.id   AF-A0A284RWB3-F1
#
_cell.length_a   1.000
_cell.length_b   1.000
_cell.length_c   1.000
_cell.angle_alpha   90.00
_cell.angle_beta   90.00
_cell.angle_gamma   90.00
#
_symmetry.space_group_name_H-M   'P 1'
#
loop_
_entity.id
_entity.type
_entity.pdbx_description
1 polymer ?
#
loop_
_entity_poly.entity_id
_entity_poly.type
_entity_poly.pdbx_seq_one_letter_code
_entity_poly.pdbx_strand_id
1 'polypeptide(L)'
;MSYPGDCGSINLPLESWLKAIQGSDSLVSQILRGSRPLLDSDHSLLSAEIVELEQQQPMYDAQLQEIQLRRCALLEALKSRKSIYAPIRRLPRDILIEIFHSVCDSWWQEADEDWGLRHRRHSLAVSGPLWVLGRVCGLWRHTLHASPASWARKLVVQAPFSKYAPEILQTYLEHTGEHLLNLEVCCSNPVTDDKILSLLVQSCQRWKNLRIIATKQHMRHFKSMSQFPALQTIDIEIYDGYDYHSDMCLGAPQLWQASLRGHGIHQIKLPPGITHFSGYITCLEDFRLLAELPNLRRCHLVMRLATKEVPVVTIAQLTHLYVDGVDVLNVLSAPLLSSLTINRITQGPRSSSTQEYITRFLHRSRCHLESLSVGKAIFTSATPSRVFALEACSTISRLKLELPPRMINIVEALTSPSVLPNLHHLILCLSQHSEDEWTTILHVVRSRRDAGLLKLVEVQFKDEYDYHLDSGDIRTLIRDDHEMRVEKWNPPHQDHWYLLDQPSQVFFQTLLHINKPYPIVSFKENFIANLALAFDQFSKLPETLEPTMTEVIKLVGHSVKSNAPTDTKRFNRKDFKASLDRYPGTDLTFDMFKTTIAQFLFDALQAEVDLHELETTIETTFTHLKEKKEKGVADFSKCSSEGNSSWEYRAVFAIPLADLSNYFYGLVTTIKLEGDHRPDEARRHRGL
;
A
#
# COMPACT_ATOMS: atom_id res chain seq x y z
N MET A 1 21.50 -12.38 -53.93
CA MET A 1 20.08 -12.37 -54.35
C MET A 1 19.70 -10.93 -54.62
N SER A 2 19.14 -10.71 -55.79
CA SER A 2 18.81 -9.45 -56.46
C SER A 2 17.95 -8.50 -55.64
N TYR A 3 18.38 -7.24 -55.55
CA TYR A 3 17.55 -6.10 -55.15
C TYR A 3 16.58 -5.75 -56.29
N PRO A 4 15.26 -5.68 -56.06
CA PRO A 4 14.37 -4.78 -56.79
C PRO A 4 14.38 -3.43 -56.03
N GLY A 5 14.67 -2.28 -56.63
CA GLY A 5 14.22 -1.81 -57.93
C GLY A 5 13.14 -0.76 -57.68
N ASP A 6 13.47 0.50 -57.98
CA ASP A 6 12.60 1.70 -58.00
C ASP A 6 11.99 2.22 -56.70
N CYS A 7 12.77 3.05 -55.98
CA CYS A 7 12.18 4.25 -55.39
C CYS A 7 11.90 5.23 -56.52
N GLY A 8 10.67 5.23 -57.04
CA GLY A 8 10.20 6.22 -58.01
C GLY A 8 10.54 7.62 -57.52
N SER A 9 11.51 8.25 -58.18
CA SER A 9 11.84 9.65 -57.99
C SER A 9 10.58 10.45 -58.28
N ILE A 10 9.96 11.01 -57.24
CA ILE A 10 8.94 12.04 -57.40
C ILE A 10 9.69 13.27 -57.91
N ASN A 11 9.91 13.34 -59.22
CA ASN A 11 10.37 14.56 -59.89
C ASN A 11 9.24 15.56 -59.74
N LEU A 12 9.32 16.42 -58.73
CA LEU A 12 8.47 17.59 -58.59
C LEU A 12 9.05 18.67 -59.51
N PRO A 13 8.37 19.09 -60.59
CA PRO A 13 8.76 20.25 -61.38
C PRO A 13 8.33 21.53 -60.64
N LEU A 14 8.79 21.68 -59.40
CA LEU A 14 8.39 22.76 -58.50
C LEU A 14 8.89 24.12 -59.00
N GLU A 15 10.07 24.15 -59.62
CA GLU A 15 10.70 25.39 -60.10
C GLU A 15 10.02 26.01 -61.33
N SER A 16 9.47 25.19 -62.23
CA SER A 16 8.75 25.69 -63.42
C SER A 16 7.35 26.20 -63.07
N TRP A 17 6.68 25.57 -62.10
CA TRP A 17 5.34 25.97 -61.64
C TRP A 17 5.39 27.27 -60.83
N LEU A 18 6.37 27.43 -59.93
CA LEU A 18 6.56 28.66 -59.15
C LEU A 18 6.85 29.90 -60.03
N LYS A 19 7.52 29.72 -61.17
CA LYS A 19 7.77 30.81 -62.14
C LYS A 19 6.52 31.22 -62.92
N ALA A 20 5.60 30.31 -63.20
CA ALA A 20 4.34 30.61 -63.87
C ALA A 20 3.39 31.42 -62.97
N ILE A 21 3.32 31.07 -61.68
CA ILE A 21 2.49 31.76 -60.68
C ILE A 21 2.96 33.20 -60.43
N GLN A 22 4.28 33.45 -60.43
CA GLN A 22 4.82 34.81 -60.26
C GLN A 22 4.38 35.79 -61.37
N GLY A 23 4.09 35.29 -62.58
CA GLY A 23 3.61 36.11 -63.69
C GLY A 23 2.14 36.51 -63.57
N SER A 24 1.27 35.59 -63.14
CA SER A 24 -0.17 35.83 -62.96
C SER A 24 -0.48 36.55 -61.64
N ASP A 25 0.33 36.39 -60.58
CA ASP A 25 0.18 37.12 -59.31
C ASP A 25 0.29 38.64 -59.47
N SER A 26 1.12 39.11 -60.39
CA SER A 26 1.22 40.53 -60.77
C SER A 26 -0.08 41.05 -61.38
N LEU A 27 -0.71 40.24 -62.24
CA LEU A 27 -1.98 40.52 -62.92
C LEU A 27 -3.13 40.61 -61.90
N VAL A 28 -3.26 39.59 -61.06
CA VAL A 28 -4.26 39.48 -59.99
C VAL A 28 -4.09 40.61 -58.97
N SER A 29 -2.85 40.91 -58.56
CA SER A 29 -2.56 42.00 -57.61
C SER A 29 -2.95 43.38 -58.13
N GLN A 30 -2.74 43.66 -59.42
CA GLN A 30 -3.12 44.95 -60.03
C GLN A 30 -4.65 45.14 -60.08
N ILE A 31 -5.40 44.07 -60.34
CA ILE A 31 -6.87 44.07 -60.35
C ILE A 31 -7.41 44.25 -58.92
N LEU A 32 -6.90 43.48 -57.94
CA LEU A 32 -7.35 43.56 -56.55
C LEU A 32 -7.05 44.92 -55.88
N ARG A 33 -5.96 45.59 -56.28
CA ARG A 33 -5.61 46.95 -55.81
C ARG A 33 -6.40 48.06 -56.53
N GLY A 34 -7.31 47.72 -57.44
CA GLY A 34 -8.09 48.67 -58.23
C GLY A 34 -7.25 49.49 -59.21
N SER A 35 -6.01 49.07 -59.49
CA SER A 35 -5.07 49.80 -60.36
C SER A 35 -5.44 49.65 -61.84
N ARG A 36 -6.29 48.68 -62.17
CA ARG A 36 -6.89 48.51 -63.50
C ARG A 36 -8.25 47.77 -63.42
N PRO A 37 -9.17 47.99 -64.36
CA PRO A 37 -10.43 47.24 -64.43
C PRO A 37 -10.21 45.80 -64.93
N LEU A 38 -11.10 44.88 -64.52
CA LEU A 38 -11.13 43.50 -65.00
C LEU A 38 -11.74 43.47 -66.41
N LEU A 39 -10.98 42.98 -67.39
CA LEU A 39 -11.43 42.82 -68.77
C LEU A 39 -11.99 41.41 -69.01
N ASP A 40 -12.86 41.23 -70.01
CA ASP A 40 -13.43 39.91 -70.34
C ASP A 40 -12.34 38.87 -70.73
N SER A 41 -11.24 39.33 -71.33
CA SER A 41 -10.05 38.50 -71.60
C SER A 41 -9.34 38.05 -70.32
N ASP A 42 -9.29 38.93 -69.31
CA ASP A 42 -8.70 38.60 -68.01
C ASP A 42 -9.61 37.62 -67.26
N HIS A 43 -10.93 37.78 -67.38
CA HIS A 43 -11.91 36.91 -66.74
C HIS A 43 -11.86 35.47 -67.30
N SER A 44 -11.66 35.30 -68.61
CA SER A 44 -11.52 33.98 -69.24
C SER A 44 -10.19 33.30 -68.95
N LEU A 45 -9.10 34.09 -68.85
CA LEU A 45 -7.79 33.58 -68.48
C LEU A 45 -7.73 33.15 -67.00
N LEU A 46 -8.22 34.00 -66.09
CA LEU A 46 -8.26 33.71 -64.66
C LEU A 46 -9.21 32.56 -64.33
N SER A 47 -10.36 32.44 -65.03
CA SER A 47 -11.26 31.30 -64.81
C SER A 47 -10.64 29.97 -65.24
N ALA A 48 -9.87 29.95 -66.33
CA ALA A 48 -9.13 28.77 -66.76
C ALA A 48 -8.02 28.39 -65.77
N GLU A 49 -7.26 29.37 -65.25
CA GLU A 49 -6.24 29.15 -64.22
C GLU A 49 -6.85 28.66 -62.90
N ILE A 50 -7.99 29.22 -62.46
CA ILE A 50 -8.70 28.76 -61.26
C ILE A 50 -9.10 27.30 -61.43
N VAL A 51 -9.67 26.90 -62.57
CA VAL A 51 -10.06 25.51 -62.83
C VAL A 51 -8.86 24.58 -62.83
N GLU A 52 -7.71 25.00 -63.37
CA GLU A 52 -6.48 24.21 -63.33
C GLU A 52 -5.94 24.04 -61.90
N LEU A 53 -5.92 25.11 -61.10
CA LEU A 53 -5.48 25.08 -59.70
C LEU A 53 -6.43 24.25 -58.83
N GLU A 54 -7.74 24.38 -59.02
CA GLU A 54 -8.76 23.57 -58.34
C GLU A 54 -8.62 22.08 -58.68
N GLN A 55 -8.16 21.74 -59.90
CA GLN A 55 -7.88 20.35 -60.29
C GLN A 55 -6.55 19.83 -59.72
N GLN A 56 -5.55 20.68 -59.55
CA GLN A 56 -4.25 20.30 -58.98
C GLN A 56 -4.27 20.14 -57.46
N GLN A 57 -5.12 20.89 -56.76
CA GLN A 57 -5.27 20.81 -55.30
C GLN A 57 -5.55 19.38 -54.78
N PRO A 58 -6.57 18.63 -55.26
CA PRO A 58 -6.84 17.27 -54.77
C PRO A 58 -5.71 16.28 -55.10
N MET A 59 -4.94 16.52 -56.17
CA MET A 59 -3.78 15.69 -56.52
C MET A 59 -2.66 15.83 -55.48
N TYR A 60 -2.32 17.06 -55.09
CA TYR A 60 -1.31 17.30 -54.07
C TYR A 60 -1.78 16.88 -52.67
N ASP A 61 -3.06 17.06 -52.36
CA ASP A 61 -3.66 16.57 -51.10
C ASP A 61 -3.55 15.03 -51.00
N ALA A 62 -3.83 14.32 -52.10
CA ALA A 62 -3.68 12.86 -52.15
C ALA A 62 -2.22 12.42 -51.96
N GLN A 63 -1.26 13.12 -52.57
CA GLN A 63 0.17 12.84 -52.39
C GLN A 63 0.63 13.09 -50.95
N LEU A 64 0.16 14.17 -50.33
CA LEU A 64 0.48 14.48 -48.94
C LEU A 64 -0.07 13.40 -48.00
N GLN A 65 -1.31 12.96 -48.21
CA GLN A 65 -1.92 11.85 -47.46
C GLN A 65 -1.11 10.55 -47.63
N GLU A 66 -0.68 10.24 -48.85
CA GLU A 66 0.14 9.04 -49.10
C GLU A 66 1.50 9.11 -48.38
N ILE A 67 2.18 10.26 -48.41
CA ILE A 67 3.43 10.47 -47.68
C ILE A 67 3.21 10.35 -46.16
N GLN A 68 2.11 10.90 -45.64
CA GLN A 68 1.76 10.77 -44.22
C GLN A 68 1.51 9.31 -43.83
N LEU A 69 0.76 8.55 -44.63
CA LEU A 69 0.54 7.11 -44.42
C LEU A 69 1.86 6.33 -44.39
N ARG A 70 2.75 6.59 -45.36
CA ARG A 70 4.08 5.97 -45.42
C ARG A 70 4.93 6.33 -44.20
N ARG A 71 4.90 7.59 -43.74
CA ARG A 71 5.61 8.04 -42.54
C ARG A 71 5.08 7.34 -41.28
N CYS A 72 3.77 7.23 -41.10
CA CYS A 72 3.15 6.50 -39.99
C CYS A 72 3.57 5.03 -39.97
N ALA A 73 3.52 4.35 -41.13
CA ALA A 73 3.94 2.96 -41.26
C ALA A 73 5.43 2.77 -40.90
N LEU A 74 6.29 3.72 -41.32
CA LEU A 74 7.72 3.68 -41.02
C LEU A 74 8.00 3.90 -39.52
N LEU A 75 7.28 4.81 -38.87
CA LEU A 75 7.40 5.05 -37.43
C LEU A 75 6.94 3.83 -36.60
N GLU A 76 5.82 3.21 -36.96
CA GLU A 76 5.36 1.95 -36.32
C GLU A 76 6.37 0.81 -36.50
N ALA A 77 6.92 0.67 -37.70
CA ALA A 77 7.95 -0.31 -38.02
C ALA A 77 9.24 -0.08 -37.19
N LEU A 78 9.60 1.17 -36.95
CA LEU A 78 10.76 1.56 -36.15
C LEU A 78 10.51 1.31 -34.65
N LYS A 79 9.34 1.71 -34.14
CA LYS A 79 8.90 1.46 -32.76
C LYS A 79 8.90 -0.03 -32.44
N SER A 80 8.33 -0.86 -33.33
CA SER A 80 8.33 -2.31 -33.20
C SER A 80 9.74 -2.90 -33.09
N ARG A 81 10.68 -2.48 -33.94
CA ARG A 81 12.08 -2.94 -33.90
C ARG A 81 12.83 -2.48 -32.65
N LYS A 82 12.64 -1.23 -32.22
CA LYS A 82 13.21 -0.73 -30.96
C LYS A 82 12.67 -1.49 -29.75
N SER A 83 11.39 -1.88 -29.76
CA SER A 83 10.76 -2.64 -28.67
C SER A 83 11.40 -4.01 -28.41
N ILE A 84 12.13 -4.57 -29.39
CA ILE A 84 12.87 -5.83 -29.22
C ILE A 84 13.96 -5.68 -28.16
N TYR A 85 14.56 -4.48 -28.04
CA TYR A 85 15.62 -4.20 -27.09
C TYR A 85 15.11 -3.71 -25.73
N ALA A 86 13.79 -3.68 -25.51
CA ALA A 86 13.24 -3.30 -24.22
C ALA A 86 13.75 -4.25 -23.10
N PRO A 87 14.25 -3.71 -21.98
CA PRO A 87 14.90 -4.49 -20.92
C PRO A 87 13.97 -5.52 -20.29
N ILE A 88 12.67 -5.25 -20.26
CA ILE A 88 11.69 -6.20 -19.75
C ILE A 88 11.62 -7.52 -20.54
N ARG A 89 12.19 -7.56 -21.76
CA ARG A 89 12.37 -8.78 -22.55
C ARG A 89 13.67 -9.52 -22.26
N ARG A 90 14.60 -8.88 -21.55
CA ARG A 90 15.89 -9.45 -21.09
C ARG A 90 15.82 -9.99 -19.66
N LEU A 91 14.77 -9.62 -18.90
CA LEU A 91 14.57 -10.10 -17.55
C LEU A 91 14.31 -11.61 -17.53
N PRO A 92 14.93 -12.34 -16.58
CA PRO A 92 14.57 -13.72 -16.29
C PRO A 92 13.09 -13.85 -15.91
N ARG A 93 12.50 -15.02 -16.17
CA ARG A 93 11.06 -15.26 -15.95
C ARG A 93 10.66 -15.16 -14.48
N ASP A 94 11.54 -15.62 -13.61
CA ASP A 94 11.49 -15.53 -12.16
C ASP A 94 11.36 -14.07 -11.69
N ILE A 95 12.21 -13.17 -12.21
CA ILE A 95 12.10 -11.73 -11.88
C ILE A 95 10.79 -11.14 -12.39
N LEU A 96 10.33 -11.53 -13.58
CA LEU A 96 9.03 -11.10 -14.09
C LEU A 96 7.87 -11.56 -13.19
N ILE A 97 7.93 -12.79 -12.66
CA ILE A 97 6.92 -13.32 -11.74
C ILE A 97 6.90 -12.50 -10.44
N GLU A 98 8.05 -12.16 -9.87
CA GLU A 98 8.13 -11.32 -8.67
C GLU A 98 7.57 -9.91 -8.90
N ILE A 99 7.85 -9.32 -10.06
CA ILE A 99 7.23 -8.06 -10.47
C ILE A 99 5.71 -8.22 -10.55
N PHE A 100 5.20 -9.31 -11.15
CA PHE A 100 3.76 -9.56 -11.24
C PHE A 100 3.11 -9.75 -9.87
N HIS A 101 3.78 -10.45 -8.94
CA HIS A 101 3.29 -10.61 -7.57
C HIS A 101 3.25 -9.27 -6.84
N SER A 102 4.29 -8.46 -6.98
CA SER A 102 4.34 -7.12 -6.38
C SER A 102 3.21 -6.22 -6.88
N VAL A 103 2.92 -6.24 -8.20
CA VAL A 103 1.79 -5.52 -8.80
C VAL A 103 0.44 -6.03 -8.29
N CYS A 104 0.29 -7.34 -8.13
CA CYS A 104 -0.94 -7.91 -7.58
C CYS A 104 -1.11 -7.52 -6.10
N ASP A 105 -0.07 -7.62 -5.29
CA ASP A 105 -0.13 -7.35 -3.86
C ASP A 105 -0.48 -5.87 -3.60
N SER A 106 0.11 -4.94 -4.36
CA SER A 106 -0.26 -3.51 -4.27
C SER A 106 -1.71 -3.26 -4.67
N TRP A 107 -2.20 -3.95 -5.70
CA TRP A 107 -3.60 -3.85 -6.15
C TRP A 107 -4.58 -4.28 -5.06
N TRP A 108 -4.22 -5.29 -4.26
CA TRP A 108 -5.03 -5.75 -3.15
C TRP A 108 -4.92 -4.84 -1.91
N GLN A 109 -3.73 -4.34 -1.58
CA GLN A 109 -3.53 -3.44 -0.44
C GLN A 109 -4.37 -2.16 -0.54
N GLU A 110 -4.38 -1.51 -1.71
CA GLU A 110 -5.23 -0.33 -1.95
C GLU A 110 -6.73 -0.64 -1.80
N ALA A 111 -7.15 -1.84 -2.24
CA ALA A 111 -8.51 -2.28 -2.04
C ALA A 111 -8.81 -2.43 -0.55
N ASP A 112 -7.88 -3.01 0.22
CA ASP A 112 -8.07 -3.24 1.64
C ASP A 112 -8.17 -1.93 2.44
N GLU A 113 -7.53 -0.84 2.01
CA GLU A 113 -7.61 0.46 2.67
C GLU A 113 -8.90 1.25 2.34
N ASP A 114 -9.48 1.07 1.15
CA ASP A 114 -10.71 1.77 0.70
C ASP A 114 -11.90 0.80 0.56
N TRP A 115 -12.86 0.89 1.49
CA TRP A 115 -14.11 0.14 1.49
C TRP A 115 -14.92 0.26 0.18
N GLY A 116 -14.85 1.39 -0.51
CA GLY A 116 -15.50 1.60 -1.80
C GLY A 116 -14.86 0.80 -2.94
N LEU A 117 -13.52 0.62 -2.89
CA LEU A 117 -12.77 -0.19 -3.84
C LEU A 117 -12.83 -1.69 -3.54
N ARG A 118 -12.94 -2.09 -2.27
CA ARG A 118 -13.20 -3.49 -1.87
C ARG A 118 -14.39 -4.08 -2.61
N HIS A 119 -15.41 -3.28 -2.89
CA HIS A 119 -16.61 -3.75 -3.59
C HIS A 119 -16.50 -3.83 -5.12
N ARG A 120 -15.40 -3.32 -5.71
CA ARG A 120 -15.19 -3.31 -7.16
C ARG A 120 -14.02 -4.18 -7.63
N ARG A 121 -13.06 -4.49 -6.76
CA ARG A 121 -11.85 -5.24 -7.13
C ARG A 121 -12.01 -6.72 -6.78
N HIS A 122 -12.12 -7.57 -7.81
CA HIS A 122 -12.19 -9.03 -7.65
C HIS A 122 -11.52 -9.74 -8.83
N SER A 123 -11.12 -11.01 -8.66
CA SER A 123 -10.35 -11.77 -9.66
C SER A 123 -11.15 -12.07 -10.94
N LEU A 124 -12.49 -12.08 -10.84
CA LEU A 124 -13.38 -12.24 -12.01
C LEU A 124 -13.54 -10.98 -12.86
N ALA A 125 -12.91 -9.86 -12.49
CA ALA A 125 -12.87 -8.66 -13.30
C ALA A 125 -11.70 -8.76 -14.28
N VAL A 126 -11.96 -8.72 -15.59
CA VAL A 126 -10.91 -8.77 -16.63
C VAL A 126 -9.99 -7.53 -16.64
N SER A 127 -10.34 -6.50 -15.88
CA SER A 127 -9.49 -5.35 -15.56
C SER A 127 -8.50 -5.63 -14.41
N GLY A 128 -8.57 -6.79 -13.76
CA GLY A 128 -7.67 -7.18 -12.68
C GLY A 128 -6.23 -7.39 -13.15
N PRO A 129 -5.26 -7.36 -12.21
CA PRO A 129 -3.84 -7.25 -12.51
C PRO A 129 -3.33 -8.40 -13.39
N LEU A 130 -3.62 -9.66 -13.04
CA LEU A 130 -3.16 -10.82 -13.82
C LEU A 130 -3.66 -10.80 -15.28
N TRP A 131 -4.92 -10.40 -15.49
CA TRP A 131 -5.50 -10.29 -16.84
C TRP A 131 -4.90 -9.14 -17.64
N VAL A 132 -4.62 -8.01 -16.98
CA VAL A 132 -3.96 -6.85 -17.62
C VAL A 132 -2.51 -7.18 -17.97
N LEU A 133 -1.76 -7.77 -17.04
CA LEU A 133 -0.37 -8.21 -17.25
C LEU A 133 -0.27 -9.20 -18.43
N GLY A 134 -1.21 -10.14 -18.54
CA GLY A 134 -1.29 -11.08 -19.68
C GLY A 134 -1.63 -10.43 -21.03
N ARG A 135 -2.11 -9.18 -21.05
CA ARG A 135 -2.41 -8.41 -22.27
C ARG A 135 -1.25 -7.53 -22.74
N VAL A 136 -0.23 -7.31 -21.92
CA VAL A 136 0.91 -6.43 -22.25
C VAL A 136 1.69 -6.96 -23.45
N CYS A 137 2.17 -8.20 -23.40
CA CYS A 137 2.86 -8.83 -24.53
C CYS A 137 2.81 -10.37 -24.46
N GLY A 138 3.20 -11.03 -25.56
CA GLY A 138 3.21 -12.50 -25.63
C GLY A 138 4.15 -13.17 -24.63
N LEU A 139 5.28 -12.55 -24.30
CA LEU A 139 6.23 -13.06 -23.29
C LEU A 139 5.56 -13.09 -21.90
N TRP A 140 4.94 -12.00 -21.47
CA TRP A 140 4.31 -11.91 -20.15
C TRP A 140 3.14 -12.85 -20.02
N ARG A 141 2.32 -12.93 -21.07
CA ARG A 141 1.25 -13.93 -21.16
C ARG A 141 1.81 -15.32 -20.94
N HIS A 142 2.82 -15.71 -21.73
CA HIS A 142 3.39 -17.04 -21.63
C HIS A 142 4.05 -17.31 -20.27
N THR A 143 4.72 -16.31 -19.66
CA THR A 143 5.25 -16.42 -18.29
C THR A 143 4.14 -16.64 -17.26
N LEU A 144 3.03 -15.89 -17.35
CA LEU A 144 1.88 -16.05 -16.45
C LEU A 144 1.17 -17.40 -16.61
N HIS A 145 0.97 -17.87 -17.84
CA HIS A 145 0.39 -19.19 -18.11
C HIS A 145 1.31 -20.32 -17.65
N ALA A 146 2.63 -20.13 -17.70
CA ALA A 146 3.61 -21.08 -17.19
C ALA A 146 3.77 -21.04 -15.64
N SER A 147 3.09 -20.12 -14.95
CA SER A 147 3.14 -19.98 -13.49
C SER A 147 1.75 -20.11 -12.85
N PRO A 148 1.23 -21.35 -12.69
CA PRO A 148 -0.07 -21.55 -12.05
C PRO A 148 -0.11 -21.08 -10.59
N ALA A 149 1.02 -21.10 -9.90
CA ALA A 149 1.18 -20.57 -8.54
C ALA A 149 0.80 -19.09 -8.43
N SER A 150 1.09 -18.27 -9.46
CA SER A 150 0.73 -16.84 -9.48
C SER A 150 -0.79 -16.64 -9.44
N TRP A 151 -1.55 -17.51 -10.11
CA TRP A 151 -3.01 -17.46 -10.11
C TRP A 151 -3.60 -18.03 -8.82
N ALA A 152 -2.96 -19.04 -8.23
CA ALA A 152 -3.43 -19.67 -6.99
C ALA A 152 -3.20 -18.82 -5.73
N ARG A 153 -2.32 -17.81 -5.80
CA ARG A 153 -1.89 -16.97 -4.67
C ARG A 153 -3.04 -16.20 -4.01
N LYS A 154 -4.01 -15.67 -4.77
CA LYS A 154 -5.21 -15.00 -4.24
C LYS A 154 -6.33 -14.96 -5.28
N LEU A 155 -7.39 -15.74 -5.05
CA LEU A 155 -8.60 -15.75 -5.87
C LEU A 155 -9.77 -15.16 -5.06
N VAL A 156 -10.16 -13.94 -5.44
CA VAL A 156 -11.29 -13.21 -4.86
C VAL A 156 -12.49 -13.31 -5.79
N VAL A 157 -13.57 -13.93 -5.32
CA VAL A 157 -14.82 -14.08 -6.04
C VAL A 157 -15.89 -13.28 -5.31
N GLN A 158 -16.37 -12.23 -5.95
CA GLN A 158 -17.23 -11.25 -5.29
C GLN A 158 -18.41 -10.83 -6.15
N ALA A 159 -19.59 -10.82 -5.54
CA ALA A 159 -20.82 -10.32 -6.11
C ALA A 159 -20.82 -8.77 -6.16
N PRO A 160 -21.52 -8.15 -7.12
CA PRO A 160 -22.40 -8.77 -8.11
C PRO A 160 -21.63 -9.43 -9.26
N PHE A 161 -22.09 -10.61 -9.68
CA PHE A 161 -21.46 -11.34 -10.78
C PHE A 161 -21.95 -10.87 -12.13
N SER A 162 -21.02 -10.71 -13.08
CA SER A 162 -21.37 -10.46 -14.48
C SER A 162 -21.90 -11.73 -15.15
N LYS A 163 -22.56 -11.59 -16.31
CA LYS A 163 -23.02 -12.73 -17.13
C LYS A 163 -21.89 -13.71 -17.49
N TYR A 164 -20.67 -13.21 -17.64
CA TYR A 164 -19.48 -13.97 -18.04
C TYR A 164 -18.65 -14.49 -16.85
N ALA A 165 -19.09 -14.21 -15.62
CA ALA A 165 -18.36 -14.60 -14.43
C ALA A 165 -18.09 -16.12 -14.33
N PRO A 166 -19.02 -17.03 -14.72
CA PRO A 166 -18.76 -18.47 -14.72
C PRO A 166 -17.61 -18.87 -15.66
N GLU A 167 -17.60 -18.34 -16.88
CA GLU A 167 -16.57 -18.65 -17.89
C GLU A 167 -15.21 -18.08 -17.49
N ILE A 168 -15.19 -16.87 -16.92
CA ILE A 168 -13.98 -16.25 -16.38
C ILE A 168 -13.45 -17.06 -15.20
N LEU A 169 -14.33 -17.48 -14.28
CA LEU A 169 -13.95 -18.30 -13.13
C LEU A 169 -13.35 -19.63 -13.58
N GLN A 170 -13.99 -20.31 -14.54
CA GLN A 170 -13.49 -21.57 -15.06
C GLN A 170 -12.09 -21.39 -15.68
N THR A 171 -11.90 -20.36 -16.51
CA THR A 171 -10.59 -20.04 -17.09
C THR A 171 -9.55 -19.74 -16.00
N TYR A 172 -9.94 -18.99 -14.96
CA TYR A 172 -9.06 -18.68 -13.84
C TYR A 172 -8.64 -19.95 -13.09
N LEU A 173 -9.58 -20.86 -12.80
CA LEU A 173 -9.30 -22.13 -12.15
C LEU A 173 -8.41 -23.03 -13.02
N GLU A 174 -8.60 -23.06 -14.34
CA GLU A 174 -7.70 -23.77 -15.27
C GLU A 174 -6.26 -23.23 -15.16
N HIS A 175 -6.09 -21.91 -15.08
CA HIS A 175 -4.76 -21.30 -14.92
C HIS A 175 -4.10 -21.62 -13.57
N THR A 176 -4.86 -21.94 -12.53
CA THR A 176 -4.29 -22.32 -11.23
C THR A 176 -3.66 -23.72 -11.22
N GLY A 177 -3.96 -24.55 -12.24
CA GLY A 177 -3.50 -25.95 -12.29
C GLY A 177 -3.89 -26.70 -11.00
N GLU A 178 -3.01 -27.54 -10.47
CA GLU A 178 -3.24 -28.30 -9.22
C GLU A 178 -2.76 -27.57 -7.95
N HIS A 179 -2.48 -26.27 -8.02
CA HIS A 179 -1.94 -25.55 -6.88
C HIS A 179 -3.01 -25.32 -5.80
N LEU A 180 -2.53 -25.25 -4.55
CA LEU A 180 -3.35 -24.92 -3.39
C LEU A 180 -3.83 -23.47 -3.47
N LEU A 181 -5.12 -23.28 -3.21
CA LEU A 181 -5.82 -22.02 -3.42
C LEU A 181 -5.97 -21.23 -2.12
N ASN A 182 -5.71 -19.92 -2.21
CA ASN A 182 -6.13 -18.93 -1.22
C ASN A 182 -7.36 -18.20 -1.75
N LEU A 183 -8.49 -18.39 -1.07
CA LEU A 183 -9.81 -18.02 -1.57
C LEU A 183 -10.51 -17.02 -0.68
N GLU A 184 -11.14 -16.05 -1.32
CA GLU A 184 -12.07 -15.14 -0.69
C GLU A 184 -13.37 -15.14 -1.50
N VAL A 185 -14.48 -15.46 -0.84
CA VAL A 185 -15.79 -15.61 -1.47
C VAL A 185 -16.77 -14.67 -0.80
N CYS A 186 -17.22 -13.67 -1.54
CA CYS A 186 -18.14 -12.64 -1.10
C CYS A 186 -19.43 -12.73 -1.93
N CYS A 187 -20.49 -13.31 -1.35
CA CYS A 187 -21.77 -13.52 -2.01
C CYS A 187 -22.86 -12.64 -1.41
N SER A 188 -23.83 -12.24 -2.22
CA SER A 188 -24.91 -11.35 -1.79
C SER A 188 -26.30 -11.83 -2.17
N ASN A 189 -26.46 -12.49 -3.33
CA ASN A 189 -27.77 -12.93 -3.80
C ASN A 189 -27.77 -14.45 -4.09
N PRO A 190 -28.43 -15.26 -3.23
CA PRO A 190 -28.36 -16.72 -3.29
C PRO A 190 -28.91 -17.34 -4.58
N VAL A 191 -29.78 -16.65 -5.31
CA VAL A 191 -30.32 -17.16 -6.58
C VAL A 191 -29.32 -16.99 -7.72
N THR A 192 -28.66 -15.85 -7.80
CA THR A 192 -27.70 -15.56 -8.89
C THR A 192 -26.34 -16.23 -8.66
N ASP A 193 -25.99 -16.43 -7.39
CA ASP A 193 -24.64 -16.83 -6.98
C ASP A 193 -24.45 -18.36 -7.03
N ASP A 194 -25.55 -19.12 -7.15
CA ASP A 194 -25.59 -20.59 -7.12
C ASP A 194 -24.66 -21.25 -8.16
N LYS A 195 -24.64 -20.74 -9.40
CA LYS A 195 -23.78 -21.26 -10.47
C LYS A 195 -22.30 -21.05 -10.16
N ILE A 196 -21.94 -19.89 -9.61
CA ILE A 196 -20.55 -19.54 -9.26
C ILE A 196 -20.07 -20.39 -8.10
N LEU A 197 -20.88 -20.52 -7.04
CA LEU A 197 -20.54 -21.36 -5.89
C LEU A 197 -20.42 -22.83 -6.28
N SER A 198 -21.33 -23.34 -7.11
CA SER A 198 -21.29 -24.72 -7.60
C SER A 198 -20.03 -25.03 -8.41
N LEU A 199 -19.48 -24.06 -9.15
CA LEU A 199 -18.19 -24.20 -9.83
C LEU A 199 -17.02 -24.15 -8.85
N LEU A 200 -17.04 -23.20 -7.90
CA LEU A 200 -15.96 -23.06 -6.92
C LEU A 200 -15.77 -24.31 -6.07
N VAL A 201 -16.87 -24.88 -5.53
CA VAL A 201 -16.79 -26.03 -4.62
C VAL A 201 -16.19 -27.28 -5.26
N GLN A 202 -16.16 -27.38 -6.60
CA GLN A 202 -15.49 -28.50 -7.30
C GLN A 202 -13.98 -28.54 -7.02
N SER A 203 -13.39 -27.41 -6.67
CA SER A 203 -11.96 -27.28 -6.34
C SER A 203 -11.64 -27.46 -4.85
N CYS A 204 -12.61 -27.87 -4.01
CA CYS A 204 -12.50 -27.82 -2.54
C CYS A 204 -11.34 -28.63 -1.95
N GLN A 205 -10.89 -29.66 -2.66
CA GLN A 205 -9.75 -30.50 -2.23
C GLN A 205 -8.43 -29.72 -2.19
N ARG A 206 -8.33 -28.60 -2.91
CA ARG A 206 -7.13 -27.79 -3.02
C ARG A 206 -7.19 -26.51 -2.20
N TRP A 207 -8.23 -26.29 -1.42
CA TRP A 207 -8.38 -25.06 -0.64
C TRP A 207 -7.44 -25.08 0.56
N LYS A 208 -6.56 -24.08 0.65
CA LYS A 208 -5.61 -23.92 1.77
C LYS A 208 -6.06 -22.84 2.75
N ASN A 209 -6.44 -21.68 2.23
CA ASN A 209 -6.96 -20.57 3.03
C ASN A 209 -8.31 -20.16 2.45
N LEU A 210 -9.33 -20.03 3.30
CA LEU A 210 -10.69 -19.76 2.85
C LEU A 210 -11.35 -18.66 3.69
N ARG A 211 -11.78 -17.59 3.04
CA ARG A 211 -12.63 -16.56 3.63
C ARG A 211 -14.00 -16.58 2.96
N ILE A 212 -15.06 -16.70 3.74
CA ILE A 212 -16.45 -16.74 3.28
C ILE A 212 -17.21 -15.60 3.92
N ILE A 213 -17.79 -14.77 3.06
CA ILE A 213 -18.65 -13.66 3.41
C ILE A 213 -19.95 -13.88 2.64
N ALA A 214 -20.99 -14.37 3.31
CA ALA A 214 -22.19 -14.83 2.61
C ALA A 214 -23.46 -14.82 3.48
N THR A 215 -24.58 -15.25 2.90
CA THR A 215 -25.83 -15.54 3.63
C THR A 215 -25.93 -17.02 3.99
N LYS A 216 -26.77 -17.38 4.96
CA LYS A 216 -26.98 -18.76 5.41
C LYS A 216 -27.43 -19.70 4.28
N GLN A 217 -28.13 -19.17 3.29
CA GLN A 217 -28.58 -19.94 2.12
C GLN A 217 -27.39 -20.39 1.26
N HIS A 218 -26.36 -19.57 1.10
CA HIS A 218 -25.15 -19.94 0.35
C HIS A 218 -24.36 -21.07 1.03
N MET A 219 -24.44 -21.14 2.37
CA MET A 219 -23.70 -22.11 3.15
C MET A 219 -24.09 -23.58 2.87
N ARG A 220 -25.22 -23.82 2.18
CA ARG A 220 -25.62 -25.15 1.71
C ARG A 220 -24.58 -25.80 0.78
N HIS A 221 -23.91 -25.01 -0.05
CA HIS A 221 -22.91 -25.52 -1.01
C HIS A 221 -21.67 -26.07 -0.29
N PHE A 222 -21.25 -25.41 0.78
CA PHE A 222 -20.09 -25.80 1.56
C PHE A 222 -20.39 -27.00 2.48
N LYS A 223 -21.61 -27.07 3.03
CA LYS A 223 -22.01 -28.18 3.91
C LYS A 223 -22.03 -29.54 3.18
N SER A 224 -22.46 -29.56 1.92
CA SER A 224 -22.56 -30.80 1.14
C SER A 224 -21.21 -31.46 0.86
N MET A 225 -20.10 -30.72 0.93
CA MET A 225 -18.78 -31.22 0.52
C MET A 225 -17.98 -31.84 1.66
N SER A 226 -18.26 -31.50 2.92
CA SER A 226 -17.73 -32.03 4.20
C SER A 226 -16.26 -32.47 4.31
N GLN A 227 -15.40 -32.18 3.31
CA GLN A 227 -14.01 -32.63 3.23
C GLN A 227 -13.16 -31.51 2.65
N PHE A 228 -12.26 -30.98 3.49
CA PHE A 228 -11.31 -29.94 3.12
C PHE A 228 -9.90 -30.38 3.55
N PRO A 229 -9.28 -31.34 2.84
CA PRO A 229 -8.07 -32.03 3.32
C PRO A 229 -6.85 -31.12 3.47
N ALA A 230 -6.73 -30.09 2.63
CA ALA A 230 -5.60 -29.16 2.62
C ALA A 230 -5.87 -27.85 3.38
N LEU A 231 -7.07 -27.68 3.95
CA LEU A 231 -7.50 -26.41 4.53
C LEU A 231 -6.79 -26.16 5.86
N GLN A 232 -6.12 -25.02 5.95
CA GLN A 232 -5.28 -24.61 7.07
C GLN A 232 -5.88 -23.44 7.85
N THR A 233 -6.50 -22.48 7.14
CA THR A 233 -7.17 -21.32 7.75
C THR A 233 -8.57 -21.12 7.19
N ILE A 234 -9.50 -20.71 8.06
CA ILE A 234 -10.87 -20.37 7.67
C ILE A 234 -11.37 -19.09 8.37
N ASP A 235 -12.02 -18.20 7.64
CA ASP A 235 -12.76 -17.02 8.16
C ASP A 235 -14.18 -17.05 7.61
N ILE A 236 -15.19 -17.05 8.49
CA ILE A 236 -16.61 -17.15 8.14
C ILE A 236 -17.37 -15.96 8.71
N GLU A 237 -18.09 -15.25 7.85
CA GLU A 237 -19.04 -14.20 8.20
C GLU A 237 -20.39 -14.48 7.53
N ILE A 238 -21.44 -14.67 8.35
CA ILE A 238 -22.80 -14.93 7.86
C ILE A 238 -23.75 -13.84 8.36
N TYR A 239 -24.21 -12.98 7.45
CA TYR A 239 -24.95 -11.77 7.84
C TYR A 239 -26.39 -12.02 8.32
N ASP A 240 -27.02 -13.12 7.91
CA ASP A 240 -28.41 -13.48 8.22
C ASP A 240 -28.53 -14.85 8.93
N GLY A 241 -27.43 -15.32 9.53
CA GLY A 241 -27.25 -16.70 9.96
C GLY A 241 -27.33 -16.96 11.46
N TYR A 242 -28.00 -16.14 12.28
CA TYR A 242 -27.97 -16.31 13.75
C TYR A 242 -28.42 -17.71 14.23
N ASP A 243 -29.23 -18.42 13.45
CA ASP A 243 -29.73 -19.78 13.66
C ASP A 243 -28.94 -20.86 12.90
N TYR A 244 -27.84 -20.49 12.24
CA TYR A 244 -27.07 -21.39 11.40
C TYR A 244 -26.19 -22.33 12.23
N HIS A 245 -26.23 -23.63 11.90
CA HIS A 245 -25.38 -24.65 12.52
C HIS A 245 -24.68 -25.51 11.46
N SER A 246 -23.39 -25.76 11.67
CA SER A 246 -22.55 -26.52 10.74
C SER A 246 -21.42 -27.28 11.44
N ASP A 247 -21.12 -28.45 10.88
CA ASP A 247 -20.01 -29.32 11.23
C ASP A 247 -18.95 -29.39 10.11
N MET A 248 -19.06 -28.56 9.07
CA MET A 248 -18.20 -28.64 7.89
C MET A 248 -16.70 -28.53 8.20
N CYS A 249 -16.33 -27.78 9.24
CA CYS A 249 -14.93 -27.61 9.63
C CYS A 249 -14.33 -28.86 10.27
N LEU A 250 -15.15 -29.80 10.77
CA LEU A 250 -14.67 -31.09 11.29
C LEU A 250 -14.02 -31.95 10.20
N GLY A 251 -14.42 -31.73 8.93
CA GLY A 251 -13.84 -32.36 7.75
C GLY A 251 -12.49 -31.80 7.30
N ALA A 252 -11.89 -30.89 8.07
CA ALA A 252 -10.64 -30.21 7.75
C ALA A 252 -9.53 -30.60 8.74
N PRO A 253 -8.81 -31.72 8.53
CA PRO A 253 -7.85 -32.24 9.50
C PRO A 253 -6.60 -31.36 9.69
N GLN A 254 -6.26 -30.54 8.69
CA GLN A 254 -5.10 -29.63 8.73
C GLN A 254 -5.46 -28.22 9.24
N LEU A 255 -6.73 -28.01 9.63
CA LEU A 255 -7.21 -26.70 10.05
C LEU A 255 -6.65 -26.36 11.43
N TRP A 256 -5.84 -25.30 11.47
CA TRP A 256 -5.19 -24.83 12.71
C TRP A 256 -5.66 -23.44 13.13
N GLN A 257 -6.27 -22.66 12.23
CA GLN A 257 -6.81 -21.32 12.50
C GLN A 257 -8.25 -21.18 12.01
N ALA A 258 -9.14 -20.66 12.87
CA ALA A 258 -10.53 -20.38 12.54
C ALA A 258 -10.99 -19.01 13.06
N SER A 259 -11.69 -18.25 12.22
CA SER A 259 -12.37 -17.01 12.54
C SER A 259 -13.87 -17.14 12.25
N LEU A 260 -14.72 -16.96 13.27
CA LEU A 260 -16.17 -17.09 13.20
C LEU A 260 -16.83 -15.75 13.55
N ARG A 261 -17.02 -14.88 12.56
CA ARG A 261 -17.63 -13.56 12.73
C ARG A 261 -19.14 -13.70 12.87
N GLY A 262 -19.68 -13.23 13.99
CA GLY A 262 -21.09 -13.28 14.34
C GLY A 262 -21.57 -14.61 14.96
N HIS A 263 -20.71 -15.64 15.02
CA HIS A 263 -21.09 -17.00 15.42
C HIS A 263 -20.24 -17.54 16.56
N GLY A 264 -20.87 -18.38 17.38
CA GLY A 264 -20.21 -19.18 18.41
C GLY A 264 -19.70 -20.52 17.89
N ILE A 265 -18.71 -21.08 18.59
CA ILE A 265 -18.16 -22.41 18.29
C ILE A 265 -19.21 -23.53 18.48
N HIS A 266 -20.25 -23.31 19.29
CA HIS A 266 -21.38 -24.24 19.39
C HIS A 266 -22.21 -24.30 18.10
N GLN A 267 -22.16 -23.25 17.29
CA GLN A 267 -22.86 -23.16 16.00
C GLN A 267 -22.05 -23.81 14.90
N ILE A 268 -20.76 -23.45 14.82
CA ILE A 268 -19.84 -23.98 13.82
C ILE A 268 -18.75 -24.76 14.54
N LYS A 269 -18.90 -26.09 14.53
CA LYS A 269 -17.99 -26.98 15.25
C LYS A 269 -16.61 -27.02 14.60
N LEU A 270 -15.58 -26.97 15.43
CA LEU A 270 -14.18 -26.93 15.00
C LEU A 270 -13.44 -28.23 15.36
N PRO A 271 -12.43 -28.63 14.58
CA PRO A 271 -11.64 -29.81 14.87
C PRO A 271 -10.69 -29.59 16.07
N PRO A 272 -10.24 -30.64 16.76
CA PRO A 272 -9.37 -30.54 17.94
C PRO A 272 -7.95 -30.01 17.63
N GLY A 273 -7.58 -29.94 16.34
CA GLY A 273 -6.29 -29.41 15.89
C GLY A 273 -6.16 -27.88 15.93
N ILE A 274 -7.25 -27.15 16.25
CA ILE A 274 -7.22 -25.68 16.28
C ILE A 274 -6.26 -25.18 17.35
N THR A 275 -5.40 -24.25 16.91
CA THR A 275 -4.45 -23.53 17.77
C THR A 275 -4.82 -22.05 17.91
N HIS A 276 -5.51 -21.49 16.91
CA HIS A 276 -5.91 -20.09 16.84
C HIS A 276 -7.40 -19.96 16.58
N PHE A 277 -8.10 -19.26 17.46
CA PHE A 277 -9.52 -19.02 17.33
C PHE A 277 -9.85 -17.54 17.45
N SER A 278 -10.67 -17.02 16.53
CA SER A 278 -11.34 -15.72 16.68
C SER A 278 -12.85 -15.95 16.54
N GLY A 279 -13.67 -15.36 17.41
CA GLY A 279 -15.11 -15.51 17.26
C GLY A 279 -15.94 -14.93 18.39
N TYR A 280 -17.25 -15.15 18.29
CA TYR A 280 -18.21 -14.64 19.25
C TYR A 280 -18.52 -15.66 20.34
N ILE A 281 -18.68 -15.18 21.56
CA ILE A 281 -19.30 -15.94 22.65
C ILE A 281 -20.78 -15.56 22.67
N THR A 282 -21.61 -16.51 22.26
CA THR A 282 -23.05 -16.37 22.07
C THR A 282 -23.85 -17.15 23.10
N CYS A 283 -23.30 -18.25 23.64
CA CYS A 283 -23.84 -18.97 24.79
C CYS A 283 -22.72 -19.50 25.71
N LEU A 284 -23.09 -20.09 26.85
CA LEU A 284 -22.13 -20.69 27.80
C LEU A 284 -21.45 -21.95 27.25
N GLU A 285 -22.11 -22.65 26.35
CA GLU A 285 -21.56 -23.85 25.71
C GLU A 285 -20.32 -23.52 24.88
N ASP A 286 -20.23 -22.30 24.32
CA ASP A 286 -19.05 -21.85 23.59
C ASP A 286 -17.78 -21.92 24.46
N PHE A 287 -17.88 -21.57 25.75
CA PHE A 287 -16.72 -21.66 26.65
C PHE A 287 -16.29 -23.09 26.92
N ARG A 288 -17.24 -24.00 27.12
CA ARG A 288 -16.94 -25.42 27.35
C ARG A 288 -16.24 -26.02 26.15
N LEU A 289 -16.77 -25.77 24.95
CA LEU A 289 -16.17 -26.23 23.70
C LEU A 289 -14.77 -25.65 23.47
N LEU A 290 -14.53 -24.38 23.82
CA LEU A 290 -13.19 -23.79 23.76
C LEU A 290 -12.21 -24.47 24.74
N ALA A 291 -12.67 -24.83 25.93
CA ALA A 291 -11.85 -25.54 26.92
C ALA A 291 -11.52 -26.98 26.51
N GLU A 292 -12.37 -27.59 25.68
CA GLU A 292 -12.15 -28.94 25.12
C GLU A 292 -11.12 -28.96 23.99
N LEU A 293 -10.74 -27.82 23.41
CA LEU A 293 -9.72 -27.74 22.36
C LEU A 293 -8.31 -27.89 22.97
N PRO A 294 -7.62 -29.03 22.75
CA PRO A 294 -6.40 -29.36 23.48
C PRO A 294 -5.18 -28.55 23.04
N ASN A 295 -5.21 -27.95 21.85
CA ASN A 295 -4.08 -27.21 21.28
C ASN A 295 -4.29 -25.70 21.21
N LEU A 296 -5.39 -25.20 21.80
CA LEU A 296 -5.80 -23.80 21.68
C LEU A 296 -4.83 -22.88 22.44
N ARG A 297 -4.05 -22.10 21.68
CA ARG A 297 -2.99 -21.23 22.20
C ARG A 297 -3.34 -19.76 22.12
N ARG A 298 -4.06 -19.33 21.07
CA ARG A 298 -4.41 -17.92 20.84
C ARG A 298 -5.91 -17.77 20.62
N CYS A 299 -6.54 -16.85 21.36
CA CYS A 299 -7.96 -16.54 21.23
C CYS A 299 -8.23 -15.06 21.06
N HIS A 300 -9.15 -14.70 20.16
CA HIS A 300 -9.85 -13.42 20.12
C HIS A 300 -11.33 -13.68 20.40
N LEU A 301 -11.81 -13.19 21.55
CA LEU A 301 -13.19 -13.41 21.98
C LEU A 301 -14.01 -12.12 22.01
N VAL A 302 -15.20 -12.18 21.42
CA VAL A 302 -16.18 -11.10 21.40
C VAL A 302 -17.47 -11.56 22.08
N MET A 303 -17.85 -11.00 23.22
CA MET A 303 -19.03 -11.48 23.96
C MET A 303 -20.26 -10.61 23.71
N ARG A 304 -21.39 -11.28 23.49
CA ARG A 304 -22.72 -10.65 23.34
C ARG A 304 -23.69 -11.02 24.47
N LEU A 305 -23.27 -11.84 25.43
CA LEU A 305 -24.08 -12.27 26.57
C LEU A 305 -24.03 -11.26 27.73
N ALA A 306 -25.15 -11.07 28.43
CA ALA A 306 -25.17 -10.43 29.75
C ALA A 306 -25.02 -11.51 30.83
N THR A 307 -23.85 -11.60 31.47
CA THR A 307 -23.59 -12.66 32.46
C THR A 307 -24.12 -12.30 33.85
N LYS A 308 -25.04 -13.13 34.38
CA LYS A 308 -25.26 -13.30 35.83
C LYS A 308 -24.70 -14.66 36.24
N GLU A 309 -23.89 -14.69 37.31
CA GLU A 309 -23.34 -15.85 38.04
C GLU A 309 -23.21 -17.15 37.24
N VAL A 310 -22.09 -17.27 36.53
CA VAL A 310 -21.75 -18.41 35.67
C VAL A 310 -20.54 -19.14 36.23
N PRO A 311 -20.46 -20.49 36.14
CA PRO A 311 -19.27 -21.24 36.52
C PRO A 311 -18.06 -20.83 35.68
N VAL A 312 -16.91 -20.73 36.33
CA VAL A 312 -15.65 -20.40 35.66
C VAL A 312 -15.18 -21.58 34.81
N VAL A 313 -14.80 -21.30 33.57
CA VAL A 313 -14.22 -22.26 32.64
C VAL A 313 -12.72 -22.03 32.52
N THR A 314 -11.94 -23.11 32.60
CA THR A 314 -10.47 -23.06 32.49
C THR A 314 -10.02 -23.48 31.09
N ILE A 315 -9.32 -22.60 30.38
CA ILE A 315 -8.69 -22.90 29.08
C ILE A 315 -7.19 -23.07 29.32
N ALA A 316 -6.77 -24.32 29.54
CA ALA A 316 -5.47 -24.64 30.13
C ALA A 316 -4.26 -24.23 29.27
N GLN A 317 -4.37 -24.35 27.95
CA GLN A 317 -3.26 -24.13 27.01
C GLN A 317 -3.19 -22.72 26.43
N LEU A 318 -4.06 -21.82 26.89
CA LEU A 318 -4.18 -20.48 26.34
C LEU A 318 -2.96 -19.62 26.75
N THR A 319 -2.23 -19.13 25.75
CA THR A 319 -1.04 -18.28 25.93
C THR A 319 -1.30 -16.82 25.55
N HIS A 320 -2.14 -16.59 24.55
CA HIS A 320 -2.51 -15.25 24.07
C HIS A 320 -4.02 -15.09 24.09
N LEU A 321 -4.52 -14.08 24.79
CA LEU A 321 -5.94 -13.77 24.87
C LEU A 321 -6.17 -12.32 24.48
N TYR A 322 -6.98 -12.14 23.45
CA TYR A 322 -7.54 -10.87 23.06
C TYR A 322 -9.04 -10.88 23.40
N VAL A 323 -9.52 -9.84 24.09
CA VAL A 323 -10.94 -9.67 24.40
C VAL A 323 -11.45 -8.29 24.00
N ASP A 324 -12.60 -8.25 23.33
CA ASP A 324 -13.25 -6.99 22.98
C ASP A 324 -13.99 -6.34 24.16
N GLY A 325 -14.37 -7.15 25.16
CA GLY A 325 -15.06 -6.70 26.38
C GLY A 325 -14.58 -7.47 27.60
N VAL A 326 -14.50 -6.77 28.75
CA VAL A 326 -13.98 -7.33 30.01
C VAL A 326 -14.87 -8.38 30.67
N ASP A 327 -16.14 -8.43 30.29
CA ASP A 327 -17.12 -9.33 30.89
C ASP A 327 -16.74 -10.81 30.63
N VAL A 328 -16.06 -11.08 29.50
CA VAL A 328 -15.47 -12.39 29.17
C VAL A 328 -14.52 -12.87 30.26
N LEU A 329 -13.76 -11.95 30.86
CA LEU A 329 -12.77 -12.27 31.88
C LEU A 329 -13.41 -12.75 33.18
N ASN A 330 -14.68 -12.44 33.44
CA ASN A 330 -15.34 -12.87 34.67
C ASN A 330 -15.55 -14.41 34.73
N VAL A 331 -15.62 -15.06 33.58
CA VAL A 331 -15.96 -16.50 33.46
C VAL A 331 -14.80 -17.38 32.98
N LEU A 332 -13.62 -16.82 32.75
CA LEU A 332 -12.45 -17.54 32.24
C LEU A 332 -11.32 -17.71 33.25
N SER A 333 -10.57 -18.81 33.15
CA SER A 333 -9.28 -18.98 33.81
C SER A 333 -8.26 -19.48 32.78
N ALA A 334 -7.09 -18.85 32.73
CA ALA A 334 -6.05 -19.17 31.75
C ALA A 334 -4.67 -19.20 32.42
N PRO A 335 -4.25 -20.35 32.98
CA PRO A 335 -3.05 -20.42 33.83
C PRO A 335 -1.72 -20.23 33.08
N LEU A 336 -1.67 -20.57 31.78
CA LEU A 336 -0.48 -20.42 30.94
C LEU A 336 -0.46 -19.10 30.14
N LEU A 337 -1.32 -18.14 30.49
CA LEU A 337 -1.46 -16.90 29.76
C LEU A 337 -0.23 -16.01 29.93
N SER A 338 0.44 -15.65 28.83
CA SER A 338 1.58 -14.74 28.80
C SER A 338 1.25 -13.40 28.15
N SER A 339 0.26 -13.34 27.25
CA SER A 339 -0.14 -12.09 26.58
C SER A 339 -1.64 -11.84 26.71
N LEU A 340 -2.00 -10.66 27.19
CA LEU A 340 -3.39 -10.23 27.33
C LEU A 340 -3.62 -8.90 26.58
N THR A 341 -4.59 -8.87 25.68
CA THR A 341 -5.07 -7.65 25.02
C THR A 341 -6.53 -7.41 25.34
N ILE A 342 -6.86 -6.19 25.76
CA ILE A 342 -8.23 -5.79 26.08
C ILE A 342 -8.57 -4.52 25.29
N ASN A 343 -9.58 -4.56 24.43
CA ASN A 343 -9.90 -3.48 23.51
C ASN A 343 -10.89 -2.44 24.09
N ARG A 344 -12.16 -2.79 24.33
CA ARG A 344 -13.20 -1.84 24.77
C ARG A 344 -13.84 -2.23 26.11
N ILE A 345 -14.34 -1.22 26.82
CA ILE A 345 -15.38 -1.37 27.83
C ILE A 345 -16.63 -0.72 27.24
N THR A 346 -17.73 -1.44 27.20
CA THR A 346 -19.06 -0.86 26.98
C THR A 346 -19.27 0.23 28.02
N GLN A 347 -19.46 1.48 27.58
CA GLN A 347 -19.75 2.60 28.47
C GLN A 347 -21.15 2.42 29.10
N GLY A 348 -21.22 1.54 30.10
CA GLY A 348 -22.32 1.46 31.05
C GLY A 348 -22.00 2.30 32.29
N PRO A 349 -23.01 2.72 33.07
CA PRO A 349 -22.88 3.67 34.18
C PRO A 349 -22.09 3.17 35.42
N ARG A 350 -21.27 2.12 35.31
CA ARG A 350 -20.52 1.52 36.43
C ARG A 350 -19.09 1.17 36.02
N SER A 351 -18.19 2.15 36.01
CA SER A 351 -16.76 1.97 35.70
C SER A 351 -15.98 1.17 36.77
N SER A 352 -16.51 1.06 38.00
CA SER A 352 -15.85 0.34 39.11
C SER A 352 -15.83 -1.18 38.96
N SER A 353 -16.79 -1.78 38.24
CA SER A 353 -16.87 -3.25 38.09
C SER A 353 -15.80 -3.83 37.15
N THR A 354 -15.21 -3.02 36.27
CA THR A 354 -14.30 -3.55 35.24
C THR A 354 -12.93 -3.93 35.78
N GLN A 355 -12.31 -3.08 36.59
CA GLN A 355 -11.04 -3.40 37.23
C GLN A 355 -11.16 -4.64 38.11
N GLU A 356 -12.32 -4.81 38.74
CA GLU A 356 -12.63 -5.96 39.56
C GLU A 356 -12.67 -7.25 38.73
N TYR A 357 -13.23 -7.23 37.51
CA TYR A 357 -13.19 -8.39 36.61
C TYR A 357 -11.77 -8.78 36.19
N ILE A 358 -10.93 -7.79 35.84
CA ILE A 358 -9.53 -8.04 35.50
C ILE A 358 -8.78 -8.62 36.71
N THR A 359 -8.98 -8.02 37.89
CA THR A 359 -8.33 -8.47 39.14
C THR A 359 -8.73 -9.90 39.50
N ARG A 360 -10.04 -10.20 39.48
CA ARG A 360 -10.56 -11.55 39.74
C ARG A 360 -10.03 -12.55 38.71
N PHE A 361 -9.97 -12.18 37.44
CA PHE A 361 -9.43 -13.02 36.38
C PHE A 361 -7.95 -13.37 36.61
N LEU A 362 -7.12 -12.37 36.88
CA LEU A 362 -5.68 -12.57 37.09
C LEU A 362 -5.41 -13.40 38.35
N HIS A 363 -6.11 -13.10 39.45
CA HIS A 363 -6.01 -13.88 40.69
C HIS A 363 -6.43 -15.34 40.51
N ARG A 364 -7.50 -15.58 39.74
CA ARG A 364 -8.01 -16.92 39.47
C ARG A 364 -7.13 -17.71 38.50
N SER A 365 -6.59 -17.03 37.49
CA SER A 365 -5.72 -17.64 36.49
C SER A 365 -4.35 -17.98 37.07
N ARG A 366 -3.85 -17.20 38.04
CA ARG A 366 -2.50 -17.37 38.61
C ARG A 366 -1.42 -17.41 37.54
N CYS A 367 -1.62 -16.66 36.46
CA CYS A 367 -0.70 -16.57 35.34
C CYS A 367 0.35 -15.48 35.57
N HIS A 368 1.40 -15.49 34.74
CA HIS A 368 2.44 -14.47 34.69
C HIS A 368 2.43 -13.84 33.31
N LEU A 369 2.05 -12.56 33.22
CA LEU A 369 1.97 -11.85 31.96
C LEU A 369 3.34 -11.31 31.57
N GLU A 370 3.74 -11.54 30.33
CA GLU A 370 4.89 -10.91 29.67
C GLU A 370 4.46 -9.67 28.89
N SER A 371 3.28 -9.71 28.27
CA SER A 371 2.73 -8.63 27.43
C SER A 371 1.31 -8.26 27.85
N LEU A 372 1.06 -6.96 28.00
CA LEU A 372 -0.26 -6.41 28.29
C LEU A 372 -0.57 -5.26 27.33
N SER A 373 -1.66 -5.39 26.56
CA SER A 373 -2.19 -4.33 25.69
C SER A 373 -3.57 -3.89 26.20
N VAL A 374 -3.76 -2.59 26.41
CA VAL A 374 -5.00 -2.03 26.96
C VAL A 374 -5.50 -0.86 26.13
N GLY A 375 -6.72 -0.99 25.61
CA GLY A 375 -7.42 0.03 24.83
C GLY A 375 -8.03 1.15 25.68
N LYS A 376 -8.49 2.19 24.99
CA LYS A 376 -8.91 3.52 25.51
C LYS A 376 -9.87 3.51 26.71
N ALA A 377 -10.63 2.44 26.87
CA ALA A 377 -11.79 2.42 27.75
C ALA A 377 -11.49 1.99 29.19
N ILE A 378 -10.34 1.35 29.48
CA ILE A 378 -10.12 0.69 30.79
C ILE A 378 -9.93 1.65 31.95
N PHE A 379 -9.29 2.77 31.68
CA PHE A 379 -8.92 3.71 32.72
C PHE A 379 -9.82 4.92 32.59
N THR A 380 -10.90 4.99 33.38
CA THR A 380 -11.79 6.17 33.45
C THR A 380 -11.79 6.81 34.84
N SER A 381 -11.03 6.26 35.80
CA SER A 381 -10.91 6.80 37.17
C SER A 381 -9.52 6.55 37.76
N ALA A 382 -9.17 7.32 38.79
CA ALA A 382 -7.83 7.55 39.36
C ALA A 382 -7.13 6.36 40.06
N THR A 383 -7.48 5.10 39.76
CA THR A 383 -6.81 3.92 40.36
C THR A 383 -6.35 2.80 39.40
N PRO A 384 -5.67 3.10 38.27
CA PRO A 384 -4.96 2.08 37.46
C PRO A 384 -3.90 1.29 38.25
N SER A 385 -3.32 1.89 39.29
CA SER A 385 -2.21 1.36 40.09
C SER A 385 -2.49 0.00 40.72
N ARG A 386 -3.75 -0.31 41.04
CA ARG A 386 -4.11 -1.58 41.72
C ARG A 386 -3.97 -2.79 40.81
N VAL A 387 -4.23 -2.65 39.51
CA VAL A 387 -4.11 -3.76 38.54
C VAL A 387 -2.64 -4.06 38.26
N PHE A 388 -1.80 -3.02 38.12
CA PHE A 388 -0.37 -3.19 37.88
C PHE A 388 0.41 -3.70 39.09
N ALA A 389 -0.13 -3.51 40.31
CA ALA A 389 0.44 -4.04 41.54
C ALA A 389 0.15 -5.54 41.78
N LEU A 390 -0.64 -6.20 40.92
CA LEU A 390 -0.92 -7.62 41.04
C LEU A 390 0.31 -8.45 40.69
N GLU A 391 0.48 -9.58 41.37
CA GLU A 391 1.59 -10.52 41.14
C GLU A 391 1.68 -10.98 39.68
N ALA A 392 0.53 -11.20 39.03
CA ALA A 392 0.44 -11.56 37.62
C ALA A 392 1.07 -10.52 36.67
N CYS A 393 1.16 -9.26 37.10
CA CYS A 393 1.73 -8.16 36.33
C CYS A 393 3.23 -7.93 36.61
N SER A 394 3.81 -8.61 37.60
CA SER A 394 5.21 -8.41 38.01
C SER A 394 6.23 -8.77 36.92
N THR A 395 5.88 -9.69 36.04
CA THR A 395 6.70 -10.20 34.92
C THR A 395 6.53 -9.44 33.61
N ILE A 396 5.67 -8.41 33.57
CA ILE A 396 5.35 -7.70 32.32
C ILE A 396 6.61 -6.99 31.81
N SER A 397 7.03 -7.37 30.61
CA SER A 397 8.15 -6.75 29.89
C SER A 397 7.69 -5.81 28.79
N ARG A 398 6.47 -6.01 28.25
CA ARG A 398 5.87 -5.18 27.20
C ARG A 398 4.50 -4.66 27.61
N LEU A 399 4.33 -3.34 27.62
CA LEU A 399 3.07 -2.66 27.91
C LEU A 399 2.65 -1.78 26.75
N LYS A 400 1.43 -1.95 26.24
CA LYS A 400 0.84 -1.10 25.20
C LYS A 400 -0.45 -0.46 25.71
N LEU A 401 -0.52 0.87 25.68
CA LEU A 401 -1.65 1.62 26.21
C LEU A 401 -2.21 2.56 25.14
N GLU A 402 -3.53 2.48 24.91
CA GLU A 402 -4.24 3.54 24.19
C GLU A 402 -4.77 4.56 25.20
N LEU A 403 -4.25 5.78 25.11
CA LEU A 403 -4.57 6.84 26.07
C LEU A 403 -5.74 7.71 25.54
N PRO A 404 -6.83 7.82 26.31
CA PRO A 404 -7.84 8.86 26.08
C PRO A 404 -7.30 10.26 26.44
N PRO A 405 -7.94 11.33 25.93
CA PRO A 405 -7.56 12.70 26.30
C PRO A 405 -7.80 12.97 27.79
N ARG A 406 -6.91 13.75 28.39
CA ARG A 406 -6.89 14.24 29.78
C ARG A 406 -6.67 13.19 30.86
N MET A 407 -5.93 12.11 30.57
CA MET A 407 -5.76 10.98 31.51
C MET A 407 -4.30 10.75 31.95
N ILE A 408 -3.75 11.80 32.54
CA ILE A 408 -2.38 11.93 33.05
C ILE A 408 -2.08 10.92 34.19
N ASN A 409 -3.06 10.66 35.07
CA ASN A 409 -2.89 9.87 36.29
C ASN A 409 -2.47 8.40 36.06
N ILE A 410 -2.77 7.83 34.88
CA ILE A 410 -2.39 6.44 34.55
C ILE A 410 -0.90 6.35 34.27
N VAL A 411 -0.42 7.32 33.50
CA VAL A 411 0.97 7.41 33.08
C VAL A 411 1.82 7.76 34.31
N GLU A 412 1.35 8.67 35.17
CA GLU A 412 1.99 9.00 36.45
C GLU A 412 2.20 7.78 37.38
N ALA A 413 1.28 6.81 37.39
CA ALA A 413 1.45 5.59 38.18
C ALA A 413 2.66 4.76 37.72
N LEU A 414 3.04 4.87 36.44
CA LEU A 414 4.23 4.25 35.87
C LEU A 414 5.50 5.04 36.19
N THR A 415 5.45 6.24 36.78
CA THR A 415 6.65 6.96 37.21
C THR A 415 7.43 6.17 38.27
N SER A 416 6.71 5.39 39.10
CA SER A 416 7.32 4.58 40.16
C SER A 416 7.94 3.28 39.58
N PRO A 417 9.25 3.04 39.77
CA PRO A 417 9.91 1.80 39.32
C PRO A 417 9.36 0.52 39.97
N SER A 418 8.71 0.63 41.12
CA SER A 418 8.07 -0.50 41.82
C SER A 418 6.84 -1.04 41.10
N VAL A 419 6.20 -0.23 40.27
CA VAL A 419 5.02 -0.62 39.47
C VAL A 419 5.53 -1.17 38.15
N LEU A 420 5.33 -2.46 37.87
CA LEU A 420 5.87 -3.18 36.70
C LEU A 420 7.41 -3.19 36.63
N PRO A 421 8.11 -3.80 37.60
CA PRO A 421 9.56 -3.68 37.74
C PRO A 421 10.36 -4.21 36.53
N ASN A 422 9.80 -5.12 35.73
CA ASN A 422 10.45 -5.73 34.56
C ASN A 422 10.09 -5.05 33.23
N LEU A 423 9.44 -3.87 33.25
CA LEU A 423 8.97 -3.20 32.04
C LEU A 423 10.13 -2.68 31.18
N HIS A 424 10.37 -3.33 30.04
CA HIS A 424 11.43 -2.99 29.09
C HIS A 424 10.93 -2.27 27.83
N HIS A 425 9.68 -2.52 27.42
CA HIS A 425 9.09 -1.97 26.21
C HIS A 425 7.73 -1.32 26.53
N LEU A 426 7.64 0.00 26.32
CA LEU A 426 6.42 0.79 26.50
C LEU A 426 5.93 1.34 25.17
N ILE A 427 4.67 1.09 24.84
CA ILE A 427 4.01 1.58 23.63
C ILE A 427 2.83 2.47 24.03
N LEU A 428 2.82 3.71 23.59
CA LEU A 428 1.78 4.70 23.90
C LEU A 428 1.05 5.11 22.63
N CYS A 429 -0.21 4.72 22.50
CA CYS A 429 -1.10 5.12 21.41
C CYS A 429 -1.92 6.34 21.86
N LEU A 430 -1.52 7.52 21.39
CA LEU A 430 -2.14 8.81 21.68
C LEU A 430 -3.21 9.17 20.63
N SER A 431 -4.48 9.18 21.06
CA SER A 431 -5.59 9.54 20.17
C SER A 431 -5.77 11.05 19.98
N GLN A 432 -5.42 11.84 21.01
CA GLN A 432 -5.26 13.29 21.06
C GLN A 432 -4.22 13.55 22.17
N HIS A 433 -3.46 14.64 22.12
CA HIS A 433 -2.49 14.97 23.18
C HIS A 433 -2.56 16.45 23.55
N SER A 434 -2.39 16.77 24.83
CA SER A 434 -2.07 18.13 25.30
C SER A 434 -0.58 18.25 25.68
N GLU A 435 -0.08 19.48 25.76
CA GLU A 435 1.29 19.78 26.21
C GLU A 435 1.56 19.23 27.63
N ASP A 436 0.59 19.34 28.53
CA ASP A 436 0.65 18.78 29.90
C ASP A 436 0.72 17.24 29.92
N GLU A 437 0.06 16.56 28.99
CA GLU A 437 0.13 15.10 28.87
C GLU A 437 1.50 14.66 28.36
N TRP A 438 2.05 15.40 27.39
CA TRP A 438 3.37 15.13 26.84
C TRP A 438 4.47 15.30 27.90
N THR A 439 4.43 16.39 28.68
CA THR A 439 5.40 16.60 29.76
C THR A 439 5.37 15.48 30.81
N THR A 440 4.17 14.96 31.13
CA THR A 440 4.02 13.81 32.03
C THR A 440 4.61 12.53 31.43
N ILE A 441 4.35 12.25 30.15
CA ILE A 441 4.94 11.11 29.45
C ILE A 441 6.46 11.20 29.48
N LEU A 442 7.03 12.36 29.17
CA LEU A 442 8.47 12.59 29.24
C LEU A 442 9.01 12.36 30.67
N HIS A 443 8.29 12.80 31.70
CA HIS A 443 8.68 12.58 33.09
C HIS A 443 8.76 11.09 33.45
N VAL A 444 7.75 10.31 33.04
CA VAL A 444 7.72 8.84 33.24
C VAL A 444 8.87 8.15 32.52
N VAL A 445 9.09 8.51 31.25
CA VAL A 445 10.18 7.94 30.45
C VAL A 445 11.53 8.26 31.10
N ARG A 446 11.77 9.51 31.55
CA ARG A 446 12.99 9.89 32.27
C ARG A 446 13.18 9.07 33.55
N SER A 447 12.16 9.00 34.40
CA SER A 447 12.21 8.27 35.67
C SER A 447 12.58 6.78 35.47
N ARG A 448 11.90 6.10 34.53
CA ARG A 448 12.12 4.66 34.30
C ARG A 448 13.40 4.35 33.52
N ARG A 449 13.83 5.27 32.65
CA ARG A 449 15.13 5.20 31.98
C ARG A 449 16.27 5.33 33.00
N ASP A 450 16.18 6.31 33.90
CA ASP A 450 17.23 6.57 34.90
C ASP A 450 17.32 5.40 35.92
N ALA A 451 16.23 4.65 36.12
CA ALA A 451 16.22 3.39 36.87
C ALA A 451 16.82 2.19 36.10
N GLY A 452 17.20 2.34 34.83
CA GLY A 452 17.77 1.28 33.98
C GLY A 452 16.77 0.22 33.51
N LEU A 453 15.46 0.48 33.64
CA LEU A 453 14.42 -0.52 33.41
C LEU A 453 13.89 -0.49 31.98
N LEU A 454 13.78 0.71 31.39
CA LEU A 454 13.10 0.94 30.11
C LEU A 454 14.08 1.02 28.93
N LYS A 455 13.99 0.05 28.00
CA LYS A 455 14.87 -0.06 26.82
C LYS A 455 14.29 0.57 25.56
N LEU A 456 12.98 0.39 25.33
CA LEU A 456 12.30 0.85 24.12
C LEU A 456 10.99 1.57 24.46
N VAL A 457 10.81 2.76 23.88
CA VAL A 457 9.57 3.53 23.94
C VAL A 457 9.06 3.81 22.54
N GLU A 458 7.85 3.35 22.25
CA GLU A 458 7.15 3.64 21.00
C GLU A 458 5.99 4.60 21.29
N VAL A 459 5.89 5.67 20.51
CA VAL A 459 4.75 6.58 20.57
C VAL A 459 4.04 6.57 19.23
N GLN A 460 2.72 6.40 19.25
CA GLN A 460 1.88 6.27 18.07
C GLN A 460 0.76 7.30 18.12
N PHE A 461 0.54 8.05 17.03
CA PHE A 461 -0.44 9.14 16.98
C PHE A 461 -1.54 8.84 15.97
N LYS A 462 -2.80 9.04 16.36
CA LYS A 462 -3.96 8.73 15.50
C LYS A 462 -4.06 9.63 14.27
N ASP A 463 -3.73 10.91 14.42
CA ASP A 463 -3.80 11.89 13.34
C ASP A 463 -2.39 12.18 12.81
N GLU A 464 -2.17 12.01 11.50
CA GLU A 464 -0.89 12.36 10.83
C GLU A 464 -0.59 13.86 10.87
N TYR A 465 -1.54 14.68 11.32
CA TYR A 465 -1.54 16.13 11.20
C TYR A 465 -0.98 16.88 12.42
N ASP A 466 -0.72 16.22 13.55
CA ASP A 466 -0.41 16.90 14.81
C ASP A 466 0.92 16.45 15.45
N TYR A 467 2.01 16.56 14.68
CA TYR A 467 3.37 16.43 15.22
C TYR A 467 3.95 17.83 15.53
N HIS A 468 3.53 18.44 16.63
CA HIS A 468 4.31 19.47 17.32
C HIS A 468 5.09 18.85 18.48
N LEU A 469 5.66 17.65 18.27
CA LEU A 469 6.66 17.11 19.18
C LEU A 469 7.93 17.93 19.02
N ASP A 470 8.37 18.59 20.09
CA ASP A 470 9.68 19.22 20.10
C ASP A 470 10.74 18.12 19.91
N SER A 471 11.31 18.05 18.71
CA SER A 471 12.34 17.07 18.36
C SER A 471 13.56 17.16 19.29
N GLY A 472 13.73 18.28 20.00
CA GLY A 472 14.71 18.44 21.07
C GLY A 472 14.47 17.48 22.23
N ASP A 473 13.24 17.33 22.71
CA ASP A 473 12.91 16.49 23.86
C ASP A 473 13.16 15.01 23.59
N ILE A 474 12.78 14.50 22.41
CA ILE A 474 13.06 13.11 22.00
C ILE A 474 14.57 12.87 21.91
N ARG A 475 15.32 13.82 21.33
CA ARG A 475 16.79 13.74 21.24
C ARG A 475 17.47 13.75 22.61
N THR A 476 16.91 14.45 23.60
CA THR A 476 17.45 14.45 24.98
C THR A 476 17.23 13.12 25.72
N LEU A 477 16.27 12.32 25.26
CA LEU A 477 15.93 11.05 25.90
C LEU A 477 16.77 9.88 25.42
N ILE A 478 17.24 9.93 24.17
CA ILE A 478 18.06 8.89 23.53
C ILE A 478 19.48 8.90 24.13
N ARG A 479 19.90 7.74 24.67
CA ARG A 479 21.26 7.43 25.14
C ARG A 479 21.60 5.97 24.80
N ASP A 480 22.88 5.60 24.87
CA ASP A 480 23.48 4.39 24.27
C ASP A 480 22.70 3.05 24.43
N ASP A 481 21.86 2.87 25.46
CA ASP A 481 21.06 1.65 25.71
C ASP A 481 19.51 1.86 25.71
N HIS A 482 19.02 3.07 25.37
CA HIS A 482 17.61 3.46 25.39
C HIS A 482 17.16 4.05 24.04
N GLU A 483 16.15 3.43 23.43
CA GLU A 483 15.57 3.87 22.16
C GLU A 483 14.16 4.44 22.35
N MET A 484 13.89 5.59 21.72
CA MET A 484 12.55 6.17 21.63
C MET A 484 12.23 6.46 20.17
N ARG A 485 11.10 5.92 19.68
CA ARG A 485 10.67 6.06 18.28
C ARG A 485 9.20 6.43 18.15
N VAL A 486 8.88 7.10 17.04
CA VAL A 486 7.51 7.43 16.66
C VAL A 486 7.09 6.46 15.55
N GLU A 487 6.03 5.71 15.79
CA GLU A 487 5.56 4.64 14.91
C GLU A 487 4.16 4.93 14.36
N LYS A 488 3.79 4.20 13.29
CA LYS A 488 2.44 4.31 12.70
C LYS A 488 1.37 3.97 13.74
N TRP A 489 0.23 4.66 13.66
CA TRP A 489 -0.94 4.36 14.47
C TRP A 489 -1.34 2.88 14.36
N ASN A 490 -1.16 2.15 15.45
CA ASN A 490 -1.57 0.76 15.57
C ASN A 490 -2.12 0.56 16.99
N PRO A 491 -3.35 0.97 17.28
CA PRO A 491 -3.94 0.86 18.61
C PRO A 491 -4.23 -0.59 19.00
N PRO A 492 -4.37 -0.91 20.29
CA PRO A 492 -4.69 -2.27 20.79
C PRO A 492 -5.86 -2.93 20.09
N HIS A 493 -6.87 -2.18 19.65
CA HIS A 493 -8.01 -2.73 18.92
C HIS A 493 -7.67 -3.30 17.55
N GLN A 494 -6.47 -3.03 17.03
CA GLN A 494 -5.93 -3.59 15.81
C GLN A 494 -4.97 -4.77 16.07
N ASP A 495 -4.63 -5.07 17.33
CA ASP A 495 -3.69 -6.17 17.68
C ASP A 495 -4.20 -7.54 17.19
N HIS A 496 -5.53 -7.71 17.10
CA HIS A 496 -6.12 -8.95 16.63
C HIS A 496 -5.88 -9.22 15.13
N TRP A 497 -5.56 -8.20 14.32
CA TRP A 497 -5.22 -8.39 12.91
C TRP A 497 -3.87 -9.09 12.73
N TYR A 498 -2.92 -8.90 13.66
CA TYR A 498 -1.65 -9.64 13.66
C TYR A 498 -1.80 -11.11 14.06
N LEU A 499 -2.96 -11.51 14.60
CA LEU A 499 -3.30 -12.93 14.74
C LEU A 499 -3.66 -13.56 13.39
N LEU A 500 -3.91 -12.75 12.35
CA LEU A 500 -4.50 -13.17 11.08
C LEU A 500 -3.63 -12.89 9.84
N ASP A 501 -2.62 -12.01 9.89
CA ASP A 501 -1.83 -11.58 8.71
C ASP A 501 -0.29 -11.67 8.90
N GLN A 502 0.45 -11.88 7.80
CA GLN A 502 1.92 -11.75 7.73
C GLN A 502 2.35 -10.34 7.25
N PRO A 503 3.51 -9.80 7.69
CA PRO A 503 3.87 -8.40 7.46
C PRO A 503 4.25 -8.11 5.99
N SER A 504 3.80 -6.96 5.47
CA SER A 504 4.14 -6.42 4.13
C SER A 504 5.09 -5.21 4.25
N GLN A 505 6.08 -5.11 3.35
CA GLN A 505 7.02 -3.97 3.21
C GLN A 505 6.32 -2.70 2.67
N VAL A 506 6.81 -1.51 3.05
CA VAL A 506 6.20 -0.20 2.72
C VAL A 506 7.11 0.65 1.81
N PHE A 507 6.54 1.22 0.73
CA PHE A 507 7.19 2.16 -0.21
C PHE A 507 6.51 3.54 -0.19
N PHE A 508 7.16 4.63 -0.66
CA PHE A 508 6.60 6.00 -0.68
C PHE A 508 7.10 6.89 -1.86
N GLN A 509 6.21 7.64 -2.54
CA GLN A 509 6.48 8.60 -3.65
C GLN A 509 5.55 9.84 -3.65
N THR A 510 5.91 10.94 -4.34
CA THR A 510 5.12 12.19 -4.42
C THR A 510 5.17 12.84 -5.83
N LEU A 511 4.02 13.15 -6.44
CA LEU A 511 3.87 13.69 -7.81
C LEU A 511 3.43 15.16 -7.83
N LEU A 512 4.11 16.01 -8.64
CA LEU A 512 3.82 17.44 -8.81
C LEU A 512 3.53 17.78 -10.27
N HIS A 513 2.63 18.74 -10.51
CA HIS A 513 2.28 19.27 -11.82
C HIS A 513 2.84 20.71 -11.94
N ILE A 514 3.59 21.01 -13.01
CA ILE A 514 4.40 22.24 -13.11
C ILE A 514 4.14 22.94 -14.45
N ASN A 515 3.98 24.27 -14.44
CA ASN A 515 3.65 25.13 -15.60
C ASN A 515 4.67 26.28 -15.76
N LYS A 516 4.88 26.80 -16.97
CA LYS A 516 5.64 28.03 -17.25
C LYS A 516 4.71 29.13 -17.79
N PRO A 517 4.87 30.41 -17.36
CA PRO A 517 6.03 31.18 -17.81
C PRO A 517 6.67 32.13 -16.77
N TYR A 518 7.98 32.40 -16.96
CA TYR A 518 8.91 33.24 -16.18
C TYR A 518 9.53 32.61 -14.91
N PRO A 519 10.79 32.98 -14.53
CA PRO A 519 11.48 32.38 -13.39
C PRO A 519 10.60 32.44 -12.15
N ILE A 520 10.54 31.32 -11.41
CA ILE A 520 9.97 31.27 -10.05
C ILE A 520 10.51 32.50 -9.32
N VAL A 521 9.61 33.38 -8.89
CA VAL A 521 9.99 34.67 -8.30
C VAL A 521 11.04 34.39 -7.23
N SER A 522 12.23 34.97 -7.42
CA SER A 522 13.41 34.69 -6.62
C SER A 522 13.06 34.75 -5.13
N PHE A 523 13.25 33.65 -4.41
CA PHE A 523 13.49 33.70 -2.97
C PHE A 523 14.79 34.50 -2.77
N LYS A 524 14.70 35.83 -2.73
CA LYS A 524 15.81 36.66 -2.24
C LYS A 524 15.90 36.38 -0.74
N GLU A 525 16.84 35.51 -0.35
CA GLU A 525 17.74 35.72 0.78
C GLU A 525 18.72 34.54 0.95
N ASN A 526 20.01 34.85 0.76
CA ASN A 526 21.22 34.13 1.19
C ASN A 526 21.28 32.61 0.95
N PHE A 527 21.51 32.25 -0.32
CA PHE A 527 21.78 30.87 -0.72
C PHE A 527 23.21 30.43 -0.38
N ILE A 528 23.33 29.40 0.46
CA ILE A 528 24.54 28.58 0.56
C ILE A 528 24.63 27.72 -0.70
N ALA A 529 25.76 27.81 -1.41
CA ALA A 529 26.00 27.32 -2.77
C ALA A 529 26.02 25.79 -2.99
N ASN A 530 25.38 24.96 -2.14
CA ASN A 530 25.51 23.49 -2.21
C ASN A 530 24.20 22.67 -2.13
N LEU A 531 23.01 23.29 -2.15
CA LEU A 531 21.72 22.58 -2.02
C LEU A 531 21.22 21.88 -3.30
N ALA A 532 21.79 22.18 -4.48
CA ALA A 532 21.40 21.54 -5.74
C ALA A 532 21.82 20.05 -5.85
N LEU A 533 22.57 19.52 -4.89
CA LEU A 533 23.11 18.15 -4.88
C LEU A 533 22.33 17.17 -3.97
N ALA A 534 21.17 17.57 -3.42
CA ALA A 534 20.45 16.73 -2.45
C ALA A 534 19.61 15.62 -3.10
N PHE A 535 19.33 15.74 -4.40
CA PHE A 535 18.55 14.80 -5.21
C PHE A 535 19.25 14.53 -6.53
N ASP A 536 19.18 13.27 -6.98
CA ASP A 536 19.62 12.91 -8.32
C ASP A 536 18.57 13.32 -9.35
N GLN A 537 19.00 13.89 -10.48
CA GLN A 537 18.09 14.47 -11.48
C GLN A 537 17.98 13.58 -12.70
N PHE A 538 16.73 13.30 -13.10
CA PHE A 538 16.42 12.63 -14.35
C PHE A 538 15.41 13.48 -15.13
N SER A 539 15.86 14.08 -16.23
CA SER A 539 15.03 14.98 -17.02
C SER A 539 15.06 14.57 -18.48
N LYS A 540 13.88 14.51 -19.11
CA LYS A 540 13.70 14.44 -20.57
C LYS A 540 13.03 15.69 -21.11
N LEU A 541 13.14 16.79 -20.38
CA LEU A 541 12.52 18.03 -20.76
C LEU A 541 13.24 18.66 -21.97
N PRO A 542 12.52 19.39 -22.82
CA PRO A 542 13.15 20.29 -23.78
C PRO A 542 14.03 21.31 -23.03
N GLU A 543 15.11 21.78 -23.67
CA GLU A 543 16.05 22.76 -23.10
C GLU A 543 15.36 24.02 -22.54
N THR A 544 14.17 24.34 -23.05
CA THR A 544 13.35 25.47 -22.61
C THR A 544 12.75 25.31 -21.21
N LEU A 545 12.63 24.08 -20.68
CA LEU A 545 12.03 23.77 -19.37
C LEU A 545 13.06 23.36 -18.31
N GLU A 546 14.30 23.02 -18.69
CA GLU A 546 15.40 22.68 -17.77
C GLU A 546 15.67 23.72 -16.67
N PRO A 547 15.64 25.05 -16.94
CA PRO A 547 15.81 26.04 -15.88
C PRO A 547 14.71 26.00 -14.83
N THR A 548 13.47 25.68 -15.22
CA THR A 548 12.34 25.54 -14.30
C THR A 548 12.50 24.29 -13.43
N MET A 549 12.94 23.18 -14.01
CA MET A 549 13.25 21.96 -13.27
C MET A 549 14.36 22.17 -12.23
N THR A 550 15.39 22.96 -12.58
CA THR A 550 16.47 23.28 -11.66
C THR A 550 15.96 24.03 -10.41
N GLU A 551 15.01 24.96 -10.58
CA GLU A 551 14.40 25.67 -9.44
C GLU A 551 13.51 24.75 -8.60
N VAL A 552 12.81 23.80 -9.23
CA VAL A 552 12.03 22.77 -8.51
C VAL A 552 12.95 21.90 -7.65
N ILE A 553 14.10 21.46 -8.18
CA ILE A 553 15.07 20.66 -7.40
C ILE A 553 15.61 21.47 -6.21
N LYS A 554 15.88 22.76 -6.37
CA LYS A 554 16.29 23.63 -5.26
C LYS A 554 15.20 23.72 -4.19
N LEU A 555 13.95 23.95 -4.60
CA LEU A 555 12.80 23.99 -3.69
C LEU A 555 12.65 22.69 -2.89
N VAL A 556 12.76 21.54 -3.57
CA VAL A 556 12.67 20.21 -2.95
C VAL A 556 13.86 19.96 -2.02
N GLY A 557 15.07 20.35 -2.44
CA GLY A 557 16.31 20.19 -1.69
C GLY A 557 16.30 20.91 -0.33
N HIS A 558 15.57 22.03 -0.20
CA HIS A 558 15.41 22.75 1.07
C HIS A 558 14.72 21.91 2.16
N SER A 559 13.98 20.89 1.74
CA SER A 559 13.30 19.98 2.67
C SER A 559 14.20 18.84 3.11
N VAL A 560 15.46 18.76 2.68
CA VAL A 560 16.43 17.78 3.18
C VAL A 560 17.14 18.33 4.42
N LYS A 561 16.92 17.70 5.57
CA LYS A 561 17.47 18.14 6.86
C LYS A 561 18.55 17.18 7.36
N SER A 562 19.60 17.71 7.99
CA SER A 562 20.64 16.91 8.66
C SER A 562 20.21 16.53 10.09
N ASN A 563 20.43 15.27 10.46
CA ASN A 563 20.23 14.78 11.83
C ASN A 563 21.54 14.85 12.63
N ALA A 564 21.56 15.72 13.64
CA ALA A 564 22.76 16.15 14.38
C ALA A 564 23.23 15.24 15.55
N PRO A 565 23.07 13.91 15.48
CA PRO A 565 24.10 13.04 16.07
C PRO A 565 24.74 12.06 15.07
N THR A 566 24.18 11.87 13.87
CA THR A 566 24.61 10.85 12.90
C THR A 566 25.14 11.40 11.58
N ASP A 567 25.10 12.72 11.39
CA ASP A 567 25.41 13.44 10.12
C ASP A 567 24.66 12.87 8.89
N THR A 568 23.52 12.25 9.12
CA THR A 568 22.68 11.67 8.07
C THR A 568 21.67 12.71 7.61
N LYS A 569 21.61 12.95 6.29
CA LYS A 569 20.59 13.83 5.71
C LYS A 569 19.37 13.00 5.34
N ARG A 570 18.18 13.51 5.66
CA ARG A 570 16.91 12.86 5.30
C ARG A 570 15.93 13.87 4.73
N PHE A 571 15.15 13.42 3.75
CA PHE A 571 14.09 14.24 3.19
C PHE A 571 12.90 14.38 4.16
N ASN A 572 12.63 15.61 4.60
CA ASN A 572 11.52 15.96 5.46
C ASN A 572 10.27 16.26 4.62
N ARG A 573 9.43 15.23 4.47
CA ARG A 573 8.19 15.27 3.70
C ARG A 573 7.17 16.28 4.23
N LYS A 574 7.12 16.47 5.56
CA LYS A 574 6.17 17.40 6.20
C LYS A 574 6.51 18.84 5.85
N ASP A 575 7.79 19.19 5.90
CA ASP A 575 8.25 20.52 5.53
C ASP A 575 8.02 20.77 4.03
N PHE A 576 8.29 19.78 3.19
CA PHE A 576 8.07 19.89 1.75
C PHE A 576 6.60 20.14 1.42
N LYS A 577 5.69 19.31 1.93
CA LYS A 577 4.25 19.47 1.74
C LYS A 577 3.75 20.81 2.28
N ALA A 578 4.17 21.19 3.50
CA ALA A 578 3.80 22.47 4.07
C ALA A 578 4.33 23.67 3.26
N SER A 579 5.41 23.50 2.50
CA SER A 579 5.96 24.54 1.62
C SER A 579 5.18 24.63 0.31
N LEU A 580 4.70 23.50 -0.22
CA LEU A 580 3.79 23.45 -1.36
C LEU A 580 2.40 24.00 -1.03
N ASP A 581 1.81 23.60 0.10
CA ASP A 581 0.49 24.07 0.52
C ASP A 581 0.46 25.58 0.78
N ARG A 582 1.60 26.17 1.15
CA ARG A 582 1.77 27.62 1.35
C ARG A 582 2.20 28.36 0.08
N TYR A 583 2.43 27.65 -1.02
CA TYR A 583 2.87 28.26 -2.28
C TYR A 583 1.68 28.94 -2.98
N PRO A 584 1.71 30.27 -3.19
CA PRO A 584 0.57 31.00 -3.74
C PRO A 584 0.54 31.03 -5.27
N GLY A 585 1.56 30.49 -5.93
CA GLY A 585 1.71 30.53 -7.39
C GLY A 585 0.88 29.47 -8.11
N THR A 586 0.51 29.75 -9.36
CA THR A 586 -0.22 28.81 -10.25
C THR A 586 0.72 27.99 -11.15
N ASP A 587 2.03 28.23 -11.01
CA ASP A 587 3.12 27.60 -11.75
C ASP A 587 3.57 26.26 -11.16
N LEU A 588 3.22 25.98 -9.90
CA LEU A 588 3.48 24.71 -9.23
C LEU A 588 2.22 24.26 -8.51
N THR A 589 1.64 23.15 -8.92
CA THR A 589 0.46 22.57 -8.28
C THR A 589 0.75 21.14 -7.81
N PHE A 590 0.36 20.86 -6.58
CA PHE A 590 0.42 19.51 -6.03
C PHE A 590 -0.71 18.67 -6.62
N ASP A 591 -0.38 17.49 -7.15
CA ASP A 591 -1.35 16.60 -7.81
C ASP A 591 -1.68 15.39 -6.91
N MET A 592 -0.69 14.57 -6.54
CA MET A 592 -0.97 13.34 -5.79
C MET A 592 0.21 12.78 -4.96
N PHE A 593 -0.10 12.13 -3.83
CA PHE A 593 0.80 11.21 -3.12
C PHE A 593 0.55 9.78 -3.58
N LYS A 594 1.60 9.00 -3.87
CA LYS A 594 1.47 7.57 -4.24
C LYS A 594 2.54 6.75 -3.56
N THR A 595 2.23 5.54 -3.13
CA THR A 595 3.15 4.74 -2.30
C THR A 595 3.98 3.73 -3.09
N THR A 596 3.70 3.47 -4.38
CA THR A 596 4.35 2.34 -5.08
C THR A 596 4.93 2.67 -6.46
N ILE A 597 6.16 2.21 -6.68
CA ILE A 597 6.91 2.29 -7.95
C ILE A 597 6.10 1.68 -9.12
N ALA A 598 5.27 0.67 -8.86
CA ALA A 598 4.47 -0.03 -9.87
C ALA A 598 3.36 0.81 -10.52
N GLN A 599 2.66 1.64 -9.74
CA GLN A 599 1.63 2.54 -10.28
C GLN A 599 2.27 3.72 -11.01
N PHE A 600 3.45 4.17 -10.56
CA PHE A 600 4.28 5.09 -11.32
C PHE A 600 4.73 4.49 -12.67
N LEU A 601 5.16 3.23 -12.72
CA LEU A 601 5.45 2.55 -13.99
C LEU A 601 4.22 2.51 -14.89
N PHE A 602 3.03 2.25 -14.33
CA PHE A 602 1.76 2.24 -15.05
C PHE A 602 1.38 3.62 -15.62
N ASP A 603 1.56 4.69 -14.84
CA ASP A 603 1.23 6.06 -15.25
C ASP A 603 2.31 6.66 -16.19
N ALA A 604 3.59 6.37 -15.95
CA ALA A 604 4.72 6.75 -16.79
C ALA A 604 4.72 6.00 -18.14
N LEU A 605 4.16 4.78 -18.19
CA LEU A 605 3.91 4.05 -19.42
C LEU A 605 2.79 4.64 -20.28
N GLN A 606 1.85 5.40 -19.68
CA GLN A 606 0.89 6.20 -20.45
C GLN A 606 1.54 7.49 -20.98
N ALA A 607 2.56 8.01 -20.29
CA ALA A 607 3.30 9.21 -20.66
C ALA A 607 4.71 8.88 -21.23
N GLU A 608 4.81 8.07 -22.28
CA GLU A 608 6.04 7.81 -23.09
C GLU A 608 7.41 7.79 -22.35
N VAL A 609 7.50 7.28 -21.11
CA VAL A 609 8.78 7.19 -20.41
C VAL A 609 9.56 5.95 -20.87
N ASP A 610 10.85 6.12 -21.19
CA ASP A 610 11.77 5.00 -21.46
C ASP A 610 12.11 4.27 -20.15
N LEU A 611 11.38 3.18 -19.88
CA LEU A 611 11.57 2.34 -18.71
C LEU A 611 12.99 1.77 -18.58
N HIS A 612 13.75 1.68 -19.68
CA HIS A 612 15.10 1.14 -19.63
C HIS A 612 16.10 2.05 -18.97
N GLU A 613 15.99 3.34 -19.24
CA GLU A 613 16.87 4.33 -18.64
C GLU A 613 16.60 4.45 -17.15
N LEU A 614 15.32 4.36 -16.75
CA LEU A 614 14.92 4.37 -15.35
C LEU A 614 15.41 3.13 -14.60
N GLU A 615 15.18 1.94 -15.14
CA GLU A 615 15.61 0.67 -14.52
C GLU A 615 17.14 0.62 -14.44
N THR A 616 17.84 0.93 -15.52
CA THR A 616 19.31 1.03 -15.55
C THR A 616 19.79 2.05 -14.53
N THR A 617 19.13 3.18 -14.39
CA THR A 617 19.47 4.21 -13.42
C THR A 617 19.30 3.72 -11.99
N ILE A 618 18.18 3.07 -11.68
CA ILE A 618 17.88 2.54 -10.34
C ILE A 618 18.88 1.41 -10.00
N GLU A 619 19.13 0.49 -10.92
CA GLU A 619 20.14 -0.57 -10.78
C GLU A 619 21.57 -0.01 -10.63
N THR A 620 21.94 0.98 -11.46
CA THR A 620 23.26 1.65 -11.39
C THR A 620 23.41 2.40 -10.08
N THR A 621 22.33 3.02 -9.59
CA THR A 621 22.31 3.70 -8.30
C THR A 621 22.52 2.71 -7.15
N PHE A 622 21.82 1.58 -7.15
CA PHE A 622 21.95 0.58 -6.10
C PHE A 622 23.27 -0.17 -6.11
N THR A 623 23.91 -0.27 -7.28
CA THR A 623 25.28 -0.81 -7.40
C THR A 623 26.37 0.20 -7.02
N HIS A 624 26.05 1.51 -6.94
CA HIS A 624 26.99 2.61 -6.66
C HIS A 624 26.53 3.56 -5.52
N LEU A 625 25.79 3.05 -4.53
CA LEU A 625 25.24 3.85 -3.42
C LEU A 625 26.28 4.68 -2.65
N LYS A 626 27.52 4.18 -2.58
CA LYS A 626 28.64 4.88 -1.94
C LYS A 626 29.02 6.17 -2.67
N GLU A 627 29.16 6.11 -4.00
CA GLU A 627 29.44 7.29 -4.83
C GLU A 627 28.26 8.27 -4.80
N LYS A 628 27.02 7.74 -4.71
CA LYS A 628 25.81 8.55 -4.57
C LYS A 628 25.72 9.25 -3.21
N LYS A 629 26.27 8.65 -2.15
CA LYS A 629 26.43 9.29 -0.83
C LYS A 629 27.43 10.45 -0.88
N GLU A 630 28.57 10.24 -1.52
CA GLU A 630 29.58 11.30 -1.73
C GLU A 630 29.03 12.47 -2.55
N LYS A 631 28.10 12.19 -3.48
CA LYS A 631 27.35 13.20 -4.24
C LYS A 631 26.22 13.89 -3.46
N GLY A 632 25.89 13.44 -2.25
CA GLY A 632 24.84 14.02 -1.41
C GLY A 632 23.40 13.59 -1.70
N VAL A 633 23.19 12.69 -2.67
CA VAL A 633 21.87 12.23 -3.13
C VAL A 633 21.41 10.92 -2.48
N ALA A 634 22.29 10.29 -1.69
CA ALA A 634 21.97 9.12 -0.89
C ALA A 634 22.55 9.25 0.53
N ASP A 635 21.91 8.62 1.50
CA ASP A 635 22.41 8.55 2.88
C ASP A 635 22.24 7.16 3.46
N PHE A 636 23.16 6.79 4.35
CA PHE A 636 23.14 5.51 5.05
C PHE A 636 22.88 5.74 6.53
N SER A 637 21.94 4.99 7.10
CA SER A 637 21.65 4.98 8.53
C SER A 637 21.63 3.55 9.06
N LYS A 638 22.35 3.31 10.16
CA LYS A 638 22.37 2.02 10.86
C LYS A 638 21.45 2.09 12.09
N CYS A 639 20.53 1.15 12.24
CA CYS A 639 19.73 1.03 13.46
C CYS A 639 20.56 0.32 14.52
N SER A 640 20.70 0.91 15.70
CA SER A 640 21.58 0.39 16.77
C SER A 640 21.00 -0.81 17.51
N SER A 641 19.70 -1.10 17.37
CA SER A 641 18.97 -2.08 18.17
C SER A 641 18.59 -3.39 17.46
N GLU A 642 18.49 -3.40 16.12
CA GLU A 642 18.01 -4.57 15.36
C GLU A 642 19.04 -5.16 14.37
N GLY A 643 20.27 -4.64 14.32
CA GLY A 643 21.25 -5.01 13.28
C GLY A 643 20.93 -4.44 11.89
N ASN A 644 19.65 -4.19 11.63
CA ASN A 644 19.12 -3.62 10.40
C ASN A 644 19.75 -2.25 10.08
N SER A 645 20.22 -2.14 8.84
CA SER A 645 20.72 -0.93 8.25
C SER A 645 19.77 -0.45 7.16
N SER A 646 19.84 0.83 6.81
CA SER A 646 19.03 1.36 5.73
C SER A 646 19.74 2.41 4.90
N TRP A 647 19.47 2.38 3.60
CA TRP A 647 19.86 3.41 2.66
C TRP A 647 18.62 4.23 2.28
N GLU A 648 18.75 5.56 2.27
CA GLU A 648 17.80 6.47 1.67
C GLU A 648 18.42 7.05 0.40
N TYR A 649 17.86 6.71 -0.76
CA TYR A 649 18.21 7.33 -2.04
C TYR A 649 17.14 8.34 -2.46
N ARG A 650 17.57 9.49 -2.98
CA ARG A 650 16.70 10.62 -3.32
C ARG A 650 16.86 10.99 -4.79
N ALA A 651 15.76 11.00 -5.53
CA ALA A 651 15.73 11.33 -6.95
C ALA A 651 14.53 12.21 -7.32
N VAL A 652 14.68 13.04 -8.34
CA VAL A 652 13.57 13.78 -8.97
C VAL A 652 13.53 13.43 -10.46
N PHE A 653 12.34 13.04 -10.93
CA PHE A 653 12.08 12.76 -12.34
C PHE A 653 11.24 13.87 -12.96
N ALA A 654 11.65 14.36 -14.13
CA ALA A 654 10.91 15.35 -14.91
C ALA A 654 10.46 14.79 -16.26
N ILE A 655 9.14 14.77 -16.47
CA ILE A 655 8.50 14.16 -17.64
C ILE A 655 7.64 15.21 -18.35
N PRO A 656 7.89 15.52 -19.63
CA PRO A 656 7.06 16.48 -20.37
C PRO A 656 5.65 15.94 -20.58
N LEU A 657 4.63 16.82 -20.53
CA LEU A 657 3.27 16.44 -20.92
C LEU A 657 3.12 16.52 -22.44
N ALA A 658 2.77 15.40 -23.08
CA ALA A 658 2.65 15.30 -24.54
C ALA A 658 1.63 16.30 -25.14
N ASP A 659 0.55 16.60 -24.40
CA ASP A 659 -0.54 17.47 -24.84
C ASP A 659 -0.33 18.96 -24.47
N LEU A 660 0.67 19.26 -23.62
CA LEU A 660 0.92 20.59 -23.07
C LEU A 660 2.43 20.91 -23.06
N SER A 661 2.92 21.51 -24.13
CA SER A 661 4.35 21.76 -24.38
C SER A 661 5.06 22.66 -23.36
N ASN A 662 4.32 23.38 -22.51
CA ASN A 662 4.84 24.25 -21.45
C ASN A 662 4.73 23.66 -20.04
N TYR A 663 4.25 22.42 -19.92
CA TYR A 663 4.00 21.75 -18.65
C TYR A 663 4.82 20.47 -18.53
N PHE A 664 5.19 20.13 -17.31
CA PHE A 664 5.81 18.85 -17.01
C PHE A 664 5.42 18.33 -15.63
N TYR A 665 5.51 17.01 -15.47
CA TYR A 665 5.42 16.37 -14.18
C TYR A 665 6.80 16.36 -13.51
N GLY A 666 6.87 16.89 -12.29
CA GLY A 666 8.03 16.78 -11.40
C GLY A 666 7.74 15.77 -10.31
N LEU A 667 8.33 14.58 -10.38
CA LEU A 667 8.15 13.52 -9.39
C LEU A 667 9.29 13.53 -8.39
N VAL A 668 8.99 13.77 -7.12
CA VAL A 668 9.96 13.68 -6.03
C VAL A 668 9.89 12.28 -5.42
N THR A 669 11.00 11.55 -5.47
CA THR A 669 11.08 10.15 -5.04
C THR A 669 12.14 9.97 -3.95
N THR A 670 11.75 9.24 -2.91
CA THR A 670 12.68 8.74 -1.88
C THR A 670 12.55 7.24 -1.80
N ILE A 671 13.63 6.51 -2.06
CA ILE A 671 13.66 5.05 -1.94
C ILE A 671 14.40 4.69 -0.67
N LYS A 672 13.73 3.98 0.24
CA LYS A 672 14.34 3.45 1.45
C LYS A 672 14.57 1.95 1.26
N LEU A 673 15.82 1.52 1.39
CA LEU A 673 16.18 0.10 1.42
C LEU A 673 16.48 -0.27 2.87
N GLU A 674 15.87 -1.34 3.37
CA GLU A 674 16.08 -1.84 4.74
C GLU A 674 16.59 -3.28 4.69
N GLY A 675 17.70 -3.55 5.38
CA GLY A 675 18.32 -4.88 5.42
C GLY A 675 19.59 -4.90 6.26
N ASP A 676 20.10 -6.10 6.56
CA ASP A 676 21.28 -6.32 7.41
C ASP A 676 22.58 -6.04 6.62
N HIS A 677 22.83 -4.77 6.28
CA HIS A 677 23.96 -4.34 5.44
C HIS A 677 25.09 -3.73 6.28
N ARG A 678 26.33 -4.15 5.99
CA ARG A 678 27.53 -3.44 6.45
C ARG A 678 27.75 -2.20 5.58
N PRO A 679 28.37 -1.12 6.10
CA PRO A 679 28.71 0.06 5.30
C PRO A 679 29.53 -0.25 4.03
N ASP A 680 30.23 -1.39 4.01
CA ASP A 680 31.19 -1.79 2.98
C ASP A 680 30.76 -2.98 2.08
N GLU A 681 29.60 -3.60 2.28
CA GLU A 681 29.16 -4.78 1.48
C GLU A 681 27.92 -4.49 0.63
N ALA A 682 28.12 -3.82 -0.51
CA ALA A 682 27.10 -3.68 -1.57
C ALA A 682 27.31 -4.67 -2.75
N ARG A 683 28.15 -5.70 -2.56
CA ARG A 683 28.46 -6.68 -3.62
C ARG A 683 28.09 -8.08 -3.17
N ARG A 684 26.81 -8.44 -3.30
CA ARG A 684 26.28 -9.77 -3.69
C ARG A 684 24.82 -9.91 -3.27
N HIS A 685 23.90 -9.65 -4.18
CA HIS A 685 22.62 -10.36 -4.19
C HIS A 685 22.32 -10.78 -5.64
N ARG A 686 22.83 -11.96 -6.00
CA ARG A 686 22.17 -12.86 -6.96
C ARG A 686 21.48 -13.92 -6.12
N GLY A 687 20.16 -14.03 -6.25
CA GLY A 687 19.37 -15.10 -5.68
C GLY A 687 18.93 -14.86 -4.24
N LEU A 688 17.66 -14.52 -4.07
CA LEU A 688 16.68 -15.31 -3.33
C LEU A 688 15.28 -14.88 -3.76
#